data_AF-A0AAN9AX15-F1
#
_entry.id   AF-A0AAN9AX15-F1
#
_cell.length_a   1.000
_cell.length_b   1.000
_cell.length_c   1.000
_cell.angle_alpha   90.00
_cell.angle_beta   90.00
_cell.angle_gamma   90.00
#
_symmetry.space_group_name_H-M   'P 1'
#
loop_
_entity.id
_entity.type
_entity.pdbx_description
1 polymer ?
#
loop_
_entity_poly.entity_id
_entity_poly.type
_entity_poly.pdbx_seq_one_letter_code
_entity_poly.pdbx_strand_id
1 'polypeptide(L)'
;MHLYLLLLVLLRGDVTSAITSEAASEERIERVERVMSQLTRQVMLQQLYTEETARSGGDSGIKQVRMQRDGSKPYYTATHTSNAVASIHDHSNHERTCGMGEVVAVLNGLEFRTRHNDYMLKMPSRSSVDYHATQDIPFPDVPPAVLQRTSVDDQITELREWFKAWRDGDTSVRDYRKYFKPNLCYLEGAWTTDVTLDEPFDSDRHQLEADSWFELQEQIRFTSYTGDKNSNENFAYLPTSVMNITEDGMPTFAQWNYRILCHPVSGDLPFSHLKPVDNLAARIVGDDSFDQYVASRAARFSVNPTGKDEQFRWYRLDQLMNQIPGKDNYQGKLNDTGLGQIKLDVFNGQPLNAGFYHRWYKVAGRDAMGEKVASRGFADRNLWVAETTQPRVAPVSVANCKNRWQRRRGQCDTVVKRVSYAIPLEIVYLTPIHTWNPFKLPYRGEHSSTLGKTVRADGRNGGMTPEKAYNGTNSEAYYLTPSQFFSGGEVGRDKADTTRNSVGVLDKSGKVRAVKSSGVRIFLPKIAGLGVLRTRYPIMPMHDEGDPVWKELEALRDVVMDIGRYTKYLRSPPNLASRPITNNTTAPTPFTHTVLMTSPSLPDPVGLHAHTIDLNLEQFRRMRNNRRTLTFDTSEENGHSHSVKVRYDRNTNKFRIIKCDGKPRCFDGHSAVLSEGNKRSVVP
;
A
#
# COMPACT_ATOMS: atom_id res chain seq x y z
N MET A 1 25.19 -21.28 -23.98
CA MET A 1 26.16 -21.84 -24.94
C MET A 1 27.31 -22.63 -24.28
N HIS A 2 27.83 -22.22 -23.11
CA HIS A 2 28.91 -22.96 -22.42
C HIS A 2 28.46 -24.29 -21.78
N LEU A 3 27.17 -24.46 -21.45
CA LEU A 3 26.63 -25.71 -20.89
C LEU A 3 26.61 -26.87 -21.90
N TYR A 4 26.47 -26.57 -23.19
CA TYR A 4 26.41 -27.56 -24.27
C TYR A 4 27.79 -28.17 -24.59
N LEU A 5 28.86 -27.38 -24.44
CA LEU A 5 30.22 -27.86 -24.64
C LEU A 5 30.69 -28.78 -23.51
N LEU A 6 30.24 -28.56 -22.27
CA LEU A 6 30.60 -29.42 -21.14
C LEU A 6 29.94 -30.81 -21.25
N LEU A 7 28.70 -30.86 -21.75
CA LEU A 7 27.96 -32.12 -21.97
C LEU A 7 28.59 -33.00 -23.06
N LEU A 8 29.15 -32.38 -24.10
CA LEU A 8 29.79 -33.08 -25.23
C LEU A 8 31.16 -33.67 -24.87
N VAL A 9 31.88 -33.08 -23.91
CA VAL A 9 33.20 -33.58 -23.46
C VAL A 9 33.05 -34.78 -22.52
N LEU A 10 31.96 -34.88 -21.75
CA LEU A 10 31.72 -36.00 -20.83
C LEU A 10 31.23 -37.30 -21.51
N LEU A 11 30.75 -37.21 -22.76
CA LEU A 11 30.24 -38.36 -23.52
C LEU A 11 31.29 -39.03 -24.43
N ARG A 12 32.53 -38.52 -24.48
CA ARG A 12 33.65 -39.11 -25.22
C ARG A 12 34.79 -39.49 -24.28
N GLY A 13 34.63 -40.60 -23.57
CA GLY A 13 35.70 -41.26 -22.82
C GLY A 13 35.84 -42.69 -23.30
N ASP A 14 37.04 -43.03 -23.75
CA ASP A 14 37.41 -44.19 -24.58
C ASP A 14 36.97 -45.57 -24.06
N VAL A 15 36.57 -46.39 -25.03
CA VAL A 15 36.38 -47.84 -24.91
C VAL A 15 37.74 -48.50 -25.14
N THR A 16 38.36 -49.09 -24.12
CA THR A 16 39.19 -50.30 -24.26
C THR A 16 39.61 -50.88 -22.90
N SER A 17 39.68 -52.22 -22.87
CA SER A 17 40.13 -53.12 -21.79
C SER A 17 39.06 -53.50 -20.74
N ALA A 18 38.46 -54.66 -21.01
CA ALA A 18 37.63 -55.41 -20.10
C ALA A 18 38.52 -56.21 -19.13
N ILE A 19 38.36 -55.93 -17.83
CA ILE A 19 38.57 -56.73 -16.59
C ILE A 19 38.73 -55.65 -15.50
N THR A 20 37.62 -55.03 -15.09
CA THR A 20 37.43 -54.08 -13.95
C THR A 20 36.00 -53.47 -13.97
N SER A 21 35.00 -54.17 -14.53
CA SER A 21 33.75 -53.53 -14.95
C SER A 21 32.79 -53.12 -13.82
N GLU A 22 32.86 -53.75 -12.65
CA GLU A 22 31.92 -53.47 -11.56
C GLU A 22 32.39 -52.27 -10.71
N ALA A 23 33.63 -52.29 -10.21
CA ALA A 23 34.21 -51.18 -9.44
C ALA A 23 34.39 -49.90 -10.27
N ALA A 24 34.75 -50.00 -11.56
CA ALA A 24 34.82 -48.83 -12.45
C ALA A 24 33.43 -48.28 -12.82
N SER A 25 32.38 -49.11 -12.75
CA SER A 25 30.99 -48.68 -12.91
C SER A 25 30.47 -47.99 -11.65
N GLU A 26 30.77 -48.52 -10.47
CA GLU A 26 30.42 -47.91 -9.18
C GLU A 26 31.10 -46.55 -8.99
N GLU A 27 32.41 -46.42 -9.23
CA GLU A 27 33.11 -45.14 -9.14
C GLU A 27 32.54 -44.10 -10.12
N ARG A 28 32.11 -44.55 -11.31
CA ARG A 28 31.47 -43.70 -12.31
C ARG A 28 30.08 -43.26 -11.87
N ILE A 29 29.28 -44.15 -11.28
CA ILE A 29 27.96 -43.83 -10.73
C ILE A 29 28.08 -42.83 -9.58
N GLU A 30 28.96 -43.08 -8.60
CA GLU A 30 29.21 -42.14 -7.50
C GLU A 30 29.67 -40.77 -7.99
N ARG A 31 30.49 -40.73 -9.06
CA ARG A 31 30.94 -39.48 -9.66
C ARG A 31 29.76 -38.73 -10.31
N VAL A 32 28.87 -39.45 -11.02
CA VAL A 32 27.66 -38.87 -11.61
C VAL A 32 26.73 -38.34 -10.52
N GLU A 33 26.48 -39.08 -9.45
CA GLU A 33 25.67 -38.67 -8.30
C GLU A 33 26.24 -37.41 -7.63
N ARG A 34 27.56 -37.38 -7.40
CA ARG A 34 28.26 -36.19 -6.87
C ARG A 34 28.08 -34.98 -7.77
N VAL A 35 28.26 -35.14 -9.09
CA VAL A 35 28.07 -34.05 -10.06
C VAL A 35 26.60 -33.58 -10.09
N MET A 36 25.64 -34.49 -10.05
CA MET A 36 24.20 -34.16 -9.98
C MET A 36 23.84 -33.40 -8.70
N SER A 37 24.37 -33.81 -7.56
CA SER A 37 24.19 -33.11 -6.28
C SER A 37 24.79 -31.70 -6.32
N GLN A 38 25.99 -31.54 -6.88
CA GLN A 38 26.62 -30.22 -7.07
C GLN A 38 25.83 -29.32 -8.02
N LEU A 39 25.31 -29.86 -9.13
CA LEU A 39 24.48 -29.11 -10.07
C LEU A 39 23.14 -28.71 -9.44
N THR A 40 22.50 -29.61 -8.69
CA THR A 40 21.28 -29.32 -7.93
C THR A 40 21.52 -28.20 -6.93
N ARG A 41 22.65 -28.23 -6.21
CA ARG A 41 23.05 -27.15 -5.30
C ARG A 41 23.27 -25.84 -6.05
N GLN A 42 23.87 -25.88 -7.23
CA GLN A 42 24.05 -24.69 -8.05
C GLN A 42 22.72 -24.11 -8.52
N VAL A 43 21.73 -24.94 -8.88
CA VAL A 43 20.37 -24.50 -9.23
C VAL A 43 19.70 -23.82 -8.03
N MET A 44 19.80 -24.41 -6.84
CA MET A 44 19.31 -23.80 -5.59
C MET A 44 19.94 -22.42 -5.34
N LEU A 45 21.25 -22.27 -5.57
CA LEU A 45 21.96 -20.99 -5.42
C LEU A 45 21.58 -19.97 -6.49
N GLN A 46 21.29 -20.41 -7.72
CA GLN A 46 20.77 -19.55 -8.79
C GLN A 46 19.37 -19.02 -8.45
N GLN A 47 18.52 -19.85 -7.86
CA GLN A 47 17.21 -19.42 -7.37
C GLN A 47 17.38 -18.36 -6.27
N LEU A 48 18.25 -18.61 -5.28
CA LEU A 48 18.55 -17.62 -4.23
C LEU A 48 19.09 -16.31 -4.81
N TYR A 49 19.95 -16.37 -5.82
CA TYR A 49 20.47 -15.17 -6.51
C TYR A 49 19.35 -14.34 -7.16
N THR A 50 18.38 -15.00 -7.81
CA THR A 50 17.22 -14.33 -8.40
C THR A 50 16.37 -13.66 -7.31
N GLU A 51 16.15 -14.34 -6.19
CA GLU A 51 15.41 -13.78 -5.06
C GLU A 51 16.15 -12.59 -4.41
N GLU A 52 17.46 -12.68 -4.23
CA GLU A 52 18.28 -11.57 -3.74
C GLU A 52 18.26 -10.36 -4.69
N THR A 53 18.27 -10.61 -6.00
CA THR A 53 18.12 -9.56 -7.00
C THR A 53 16.78 -8.83 -6.81
N ALA A 54 15.69 -9.57 -6.62
CA ALA A 54 14.38 -8.99 -6.33
C ALA A 54 14.34 -8.24 -4.97
N ARG A 55 14.94 -8.80 -3.91
CA ARG A 55 15.07 -8.11 -2.59
C ARG A 55 15.85 -6.80 -2.68
N SER A 56 16.82 -6.73 -3.60
CA SER A 56 17.63 -5.52 -3.82
C SER A 56 16.97 -4.51 -4.76
N GLY A 57 16.08 -4.97 -5.64
CA GLY A 57 15.38 -4.13 -6.62
C GLY A 57 14.11 -3.46 -6.10
N GLY A 58 13.53 -3.95 -4.99
CA GLY A 58 12.32 -3.38 -4.40
C GLY A 58 11.93 -4.04 -3.07
N ASP A 59 10.88 -3.51 -2.45
CA ASP A 59 10.35 -4.03 -1.19
C ASP A 59 9.30 -5.13 -1.45
N SER A 60 8.87 -5.89 -0.42
CA SER A 60 7.68 -6.73 -0.55
C SER A 60 6.44 -5.87 -0.81
N GLY A 61 5.58 -6.32 -1.74
CA GLY A 61 4.40 -5.55 -2.14
C GLY A 61 3.74 -6.04 -3.42
N ILE A 62 2.66 -5.37 -3.83
CA ILE A 62 2.06 -5.59 -5.14
C ILE A 62 2.93 -4.89 -6.19
N LYS A 63 3.27 -5.62 -7.24
CA LYS A 63 4.08 -5.14 -8.36
C LYS A 63 3.20 -4.66 -9.50
N GLN A 64 2.19 -5.46 -9.85
CA GLN A 64 1.40 -5.19 -11.05
C GLN A 64 0.00 -5.82 -10.99
N VAL A 65 -0.97 -5.21 -11.66
CA VAL A 65 -2.27 -5.80 -11.99
C VAL A 65 -2.30 -6.20 -13.46
N ARG A 66 -3.25 -7.05 -13.85
CA ARG A 66 -3.46 -7.41 -15.25
C ARG A 66 -3.59 -6.14 -16.13
N MET A 67 -2.79 -6.10 -17.20
CA MET A 67 -2.91 -5.06 -18.22
C MET A 67 -4.27 -5.17 -18.92
N GLN A 68 -5.08 -4.12 -18.80
CA GLN A 68 -6.38 -4.03 -19.49
C GLN A 68 -6.43 -2.89 -20.51
N ARG A 69 -5.51 -1.94 -20.41
CA ARG A 69 -5.42 -0.73 -21.23
C ARG A 69 -3.96 -0.41 -21.49
N ASP A 70 -3.73 0.24 -22.62
CA ASP A 70 -2.43 0.73 -23.05
C ASP A 70 -2.54 2.17 -23.56
N GLY A 71 -1.42 2.83 -23.79
CA GLY A 71 -1.42 4.12 -24.45
C GLY A 71 -0.06 4.55 -24.98
N SER A 72 -0.02 5.71 -25.63
CA SER A 72 1.17 6.24 -26.32
C SER A 72 2.30 6.69 -25.38
N LYS A 73 2.11 6.56 -24.07
CA LYS A 73 3.05 6.94 -23.01
C LYS A 73 3.08 5.85 -21.95
N PRO A 74 4.24 5.59 -21.31
CA PRO A 74 4.37 4.50 -20.34
C PRO A 74 3.37 4.57 -19.17
N TYR A 75 3.01 5.78 -18.74
CA TYR A 75 2.05 5.99 -17.64
C TYR A 75 0.59 5.73 -18.03
N TYR A 76 0.27 5.49 -19.30
CA TYR A 76 -1.06 5.04 -19.74
C TYR A 76 -1.25 3.52 -19.63
N THR A 77 -0.17 2.76 -19.40
CA THR A 77 -0.23 1.32 -19.17
C THR A 77 -0.48 1.04 -17.69
N ALA A 78 -1.28 0.01 -17.40
CA ALA A 78 -1.60 -0.36 -16.02
C ALA A 78 -0.35 -0.85 -15.25
N THR A 79 -0.18 -0.35 -14.02
CA THR A 79 0.85 -0.78 -13.07
C THR A 79 0.20 -1.57 -11.93
N HIS A 80 0.35 -1.17 -10.68
CA HIS A 80 -0.46 -1.63 -9.55
C HIS A 80 -1.86 -0.99 -9.53
N THR A 81 -2.09 0.01 -10.39
CA THR A 81 -3.36 0.74 -10.55
C THR A 81 -3.77 0.74 -12.02
N SER A 82 -5.05 0.50 -12.26
CA SER A 82 -5.74 0.73 -13.54
C SER A 82 -7.00 1.57 -13.24
N ASN A 83 -8.21 1.13 -13.62
CA ASN A 83 -9.47 1.73 -13.13
C ASN A 83 -9.63 1.63 -11.60
N ALA A 84 -9.05 0.59 -11.01
CA ALA A 84 -9.01 0.37 -9.57
C ALA A 84 -7.60 -0.07 -9.16
N VAL A 85 -7.21 0.30 -7.94
CA VAL A 85 -5.95 -0.17 -7.35
C VAL A 85 -6.06 -1.66 -7.00
N ALA A 86 -5.05 -2.47 -7.31
CA ALA A 86 -5.09 -3.94 -7.20
C ALA A 86 -6.34 -4.61 -7.82
N SER A 87 -6.98 -3.96 -8.80
CA SER A 87 -8.20 -4.47 -9.44
C SER A 87 -9.32 -4.79 -8.44
N ILE A 88 -9.45 -4.02 -7.34
CA ILE A 88 -10.57 -4.17 -6.41
C ILE A 88 -11.90 -3.82 -7.08
N HIS A 89 -12.96 -4.56 -6.73
CA HIS A 89 -14.30 -4.37 -7.28
C HIS A 89 -15.37 -4.91 -6.31
N ASP A 90 -16.66 -4.76 -6.65
CA ASP A 90 -17.77 -4.97 -5.72
C ASP A 90 -18.59 -6.24 -6.00
N HIS A 91 -18.61 -7.13 -5.00
CA HIS A 91 -19.51 -8.28 -4.91
C HIS A 91 -20.55 -8.09 -3.80
N SER A 92 -21.09 -6.88 -3.64
CA SER A 92 -21.94 -6.55 -2.48
C SER A 92 -23.24 -7.36 -2.38
N ASN A 93 -23.67 -8.04 -3.46
CA ASN A 93 -24.77 -9.01 -3.40
C ASN A 93 -24.39 -10.34 -2.73
N HIS A 94 -23.10 -10.61 -2.49
CA HIS A 94 -22.64 -11.74 -1.70
C HIS A 94 -22.46 -11.30 -0.25
N GLU A 95 -22.62 -12.22 0.69
CA GLU A 95 -22.58 -11.89 2.12
C GLU A 95 -21.20 -11.34 2.53
N ARG A 96 -20.11 -12.03 2.15
CA ARG A 96 -18.76 -11.81 2.71
C ARG A 96 -17.66 -11.56 1.68
N THR A 97 -17.98 -11.62 0.39
CA THR A 97 -16.99 -11.59 -0.69
C THR A 97 -16.44 -10.18 -0.91
N CYS A 98 -15.12 -10.06 -0.89
CA CYS A 98 -14.37 -8.86 -1.22
C CYS A 98 -13.71 -9.03 -2.58
N GLY A 99 -14.21 -8.30 -3.59
CA GLY A 99 -13.71 -8.41 -4.95
C GLY A 99 -12.29 -7.88 -5.09
N MET A 100 -11.40 -8.69 -5.66
CA MET A 100 -10.03 -8.33 -6.00
C MET A 100 -9.54 -9.20 -7.17
N GLY A 101 -9.09 -8.56 -8.25
CA GLY A 101 -8.60 -9.28 -9.43
C GLY A 101 -7.21 -9.91 -9.25
N GLU A 102 -6.63 -10.35 -10.36
CA GLU A 102 -5.27 -10.91 -10.40
C GLU A 102 -4.21 -9.84 -10.15
N VAL A 103 -3.22 -10.19 -9.33
CA VAL A 103 -2.05 -9.35 -9.04
C VAL A 103 -0.77 -10.15 -9.17
N VAL A 104 0.30 -9.47 -9.57
CA VAL A 104 1.68 -9.92 -9.36
C VAL A 104 2.15 -9.33 -8.05
N ALA A 105 2.58 -10.19 -7.14
CA ALA A 105 3.08 -9.79 -5.82
C ALA A 105 4.53 -10.27 -5.65
N VAL A 106 5.29 -9.52 -4.85
CA VAL A 106 6.62 -9.91 -4.39
C VAL A 106 6.58 -10.05 -2.88
N LEU A 107 6.95 -11.21 -2.36
CA LEU A 107 7.10 -11.47 -0.93
C LEU A 107 8.47 -12.06 -0.65
N ASN A 108 9.28 -11.36 0.14
CA ASN A 108 10.66 -11.76 0.47
C ASN A 108 11.50 -12.11 -0.78
N GLY A 109 11.45 -11.28 -1.83
CA GLY A 109 12.17 -11.52 -3.08
C GLY A 109 11.55 -12.57 -4.01
N LEU A 110 10.43 -13.19 -3.63
CA LEU A 110 9.74 -14.12 -4.50
C LEU A 110 8.59 -13.43 -5.24
N GLU A 111 8.69 -13.39 -6.56
CA GLU A 111 7.64 -12.90 -7.46
C GLU A 111 6.69 -14.04 -7.86
N PHE A 112 5.38 -13.80 -7.72
CA PHE A 112 4.34 -14.77 -8.10
C PHE A 112 3.09 -14.04 -8.59
N ARG A 113 2.25 -14.72 -9.38
CA ARG A 113 0.98 -14.18 -9.89
C ARG A 113 -0.18 -14.93 -9.24
N THR A 114 -1.11 -14.20 -8.65
CA THR A 114 -2.32 -14.80 -8.07
C THR A 114 -3.31 -15.19 -9.17
N ARG A 115 -4.27 -16.05 -8.81
CA ARG A 115 -5.55 -16.13 -9.56
C ARG A 115 -6.37 -14.85 -9.29
N HIS A 116 -7.53 -14.73 -9.91
CA HIS A 116 -8.54 -13.77 -9.47
C HIS A 116 -8.90 -14.08 -8.01
N ASN A 117 -8.85 -13.10 -7.11
CA ASN A 117 -8.79 -13.37 -5.69
C ASN A 117 -10.14 -13.46 -4.98
N ASP A 118 -11.15 -12.65 -5.30
CA ASP A 118 -12.53 -12.67 -4.72
C ASP A 118 -12.65 -13.35 -3.35
N TYR A 119 -11.91 -12.81 -2.38
CA TYR A 119 -11.67 -13.50 -1.11
C TYR A 119 -12.83 -13.24 -0.14
N MET A 120 -13.08 -14.18 0.76
CA MET A 120 -14.10 -14.00 1.81
C MET A 120 -13.52 -13.30 3.05
N LEU A 121 -14.36 -12.52 3.75
CA LEU A 121 -14.04 -11.97 5.07
C LEU A 121 -13.95 -13.05 6.16
N LYS A 122 -12.85 -13.80 6.14
CA LYS A 122 -12.49 -14.82 7.12
C LYS A 122 -11.24 -14.44 7.88
N MET A 123 -11.14 -14.93 9.12
CA MET A 123 -9.96 -14.80 9.98
C MET A 123 -9.40 -16.18 10.34
N PRO A 124 -8.10 -16.25 10.75
CA PRO A 124 -7.54 -17.46 11.33
C PRO A 124 -8.41 -17.99 12.49
N SER A 125 -8.46 -19.31 12.67
CA SER A 125 -9.27 -19.92 13.73
C SER A 125 -8.83 -19.47 15.12
N ARG A 126 -9.77 -19.10 15.98
CA ARG A 126 -9.51 -18.77 17.38
C ARG A 126 -9.43 -19.99 18.29
N SER A 127 -9.85 -21.16 17.80
CA SER A 127 -9.98 -22.40 18.58
C SER A 127 -9.20 -23.59 18.02
N SER A 128 -8.77 -23.58 16.75
CA SER A 128 -7.94 -24.64 16.15
C SER A 128 -6.55 -24.13 15.73
N VAL A 129 -5.55 -25.01 15.88
CA VAL A 129 -4.18 -24.84 15.35
C VAL A 129 -3.98 -25.53 14.00
N ASP A 130 -5.03 -26.13 13.43
CA ASP A 130 -4.90 -26.90 12.20
C ASP A 130 -4.53 -25.98 11.03
N TYR A 131 -3.75 -26.53 10.10
CA TYR A 131 -3.34 -25.84 8.89
C TYR A 131 -4.56 -25.30 8.15
N HIS A 132 -4.55 -24.01 7.82
CA HIS A 132 -5.64 -23.31 7.12
C HIS A 132 -6.99 -23.30 7.84
N ALA A 133 -7.07 -23.66 9.13
CA ALA A 133 -8.30 -23.48 9.89
C ALA A 133 -8.68 -21.99 9.95
N THR A 134 -9.87 -21.67 9.45
CA THR A 134 -10.43 -20.32 9.43
C THR A 134 -11.82 -20.29 10.04
N GLN A 135 -12.30 -19.09 10.32
CA GLN A 135 -13.68 -18.83 10.70
C GLN A 135 -14.13 -17.47 10.15
N ASP A 136 -15.43 -17.30 9.99
CA ASP A 136 -15.99 -16.02 9.54
C ASP A 136 -15.71 -14.90 10.53
N ILE A 137 -15.43 -13.71 10.00
CA ILE A 137 -15.42 -12.50 10.81
C ILE A 137 -16.87 -12.17 11.21
N PRO A 138 -17.19 -12.04 12.51
CA PRO A 138 -18.53 -11.69 12.94
C PRO A 138 -18.89 -10.30 12.42
N PHE A 139 -20.08 -10.18 11.84
CA PHE A 139 -20.61 -8.87 11.50
C PHE A 139 -20.98 -8.09 12.77
N PRO A 140 -20.84 -6.77 12.77
CA PRO A 140 -21.24 -5.96 13.90
C PRO A 140 -22.76 -6.00 14.09
N ASP A 141 -23.17 -5.88 15.35
CA ASP A 141 -24.58 -5.73 15.70
C ASP A 141 -25.13 -4.37 15.21
N VAL A 142 -26.45 -4.29 15.11
CA VAL A 142 -27.14 -3.02 14.89
C VAL A 142 -27.26 -2.29 16.23
N PRO A 143 -26.96 -0.98 16.30
CA PRO A 143 -27.13 -0.21 17.53
C PRO A 143 -28.56 -0.37 18.10
N PRO A 144 -28.73 -0.64 19.41
CA PRO A 144 -30.06 -0.79 20.02
C PRO A 144 -30.96 0.42 19.81
N ALA A 145 -30.38 1.64 19.78
CA ALA A 145 -31.09 2.88 19.50
C ALA A 145 -31.78 2.89 18.13
N VAL A 146 -31.24 2.17 17.14
CA VAL A 146 -31.88 1.96 15.84
C VAL A 146 -33.01 0.95 15.99
N LEU A 147 -32.75 -0.24 16.57
CA LEU A 147 -33.74 -1.32 16.67
C LEU A 147 -34.96 -0.97 17.53
N GLN A 148 -34.83 -0.03 18.47
CA GLN A 148 -35.92 0.47 19.31
C GLN A 148 -36.89 1.40 18.57
N ARG A 149 -36.57 1.86 17.36
CA ARG A 149 -37.50 2.69 16.58
C ARG A 149 -38.64 1.83 16.01
N THR A 150 -39.86 2.36 16.08
CA THR A 150 -41.09 1.63 15.73
C THR A 150 -41.31 1.50 14.23
N SER A 151 -40.93 2.51 13.44
CA SER A 151 -41.06 2.51 11.99
C SER A 151 -39.72 2.32 11.29
N VAL A 152 -39.74 1.77 10.07
CA VAL A 152 -38.52 1.61 9.25
C VAL A 152 -37.91 2.96 8.89
N ASP A 153 -38.73 4.01 8.72
CA ASP A 153 -38.27 5.36 8.37
C ASP A 153 -37.54 6.03 9.55
N ASP A 154 -38.02 5.80 10.78
CA ASP A 154 -37.31 6.23 11.99
C ASP A 154 -36.01 5.44 12.18
N GLN A 155 -35.99 4.14 11.87
CA GLN A 155 -34.75 3.34 11.87
C GLN A 155 -33.74 3.87 10.85
N ILE A 156 -34.20 4.21 9.64
CA ILE A 156 -33.36 4.83 8.59
C ILE A 156 -32.75 6.13 9.10
N THR A 157 -33.57 7.00 9.68
CA THR A 157 -33.13 8.31 10.18
C THR A 157 -32.10 8.15 11.29
N GLU A 158 -32.37 7.28 12.27
CA GLU A 158 -31.43 7.02 13.35
C GLU A 158 -30.12 6.41 12.83
N LEU A 159 -30.18 5.39 11.95
CA LEU A 159 -28.98 4.74 11.43
C LEU A 159 -28.12 5.72 10.61
N ARG A 160 -28.71 6.65 9.87
CA ARG A 160 -27.96 7.72 9.17
C ARG A 160 -27.15 8.57 10.15
N GLU A 161 -27.68 8.88 11.32
CA GLU A 161 -26.91 9.62 12.33
C GLU A 161 -25.73 8.80 12.90
N TRP A 162 -25.83 7.47 12.96
CA TRP A 162 -24.67 6.61 13.29
C TRP A 162 -23.60 6.63 12.19
N PHE A 163 -23.99 6.63 10.92
CA PHE A 163 -23.06 6.80 9.80
C PHE A 163 -22.41 8.19 9.79
N LYS A 164 -23.16 9.23 10.19
CA LYS A 164 -22.64 10.59 10.37
C LYS A 164 -21.55 10.62 11.44
N ALA A 165 -21.83 10.06 12.62
CA ALA A 165 -20.89 9.95 13.72
C ALA A 165 -19.61 9.22 13.29
N TRP A 166 -19.74 8.10 12.57
CA TRP A 166 -18.60 7.38 12.01
C TRP A 166 -17.80 8.21 11.02
N ARG A 167 -18.43 8.83 10.01
CA ARG A 167 -17.78 9.73 9.03
C ARG A 167 -17.00 10.85 9.71
N ASP A 168 -17.61 11.48 10.70
CA ASP A 168 -17.07 12.67 11.37
C ASP A 168 -16.06 12.30 12.49
N GLY A 169 -15.93 11.02 12.83
CA GLY A 169 -15.12 10.57 13.98
C GLY A 169 -15.68 11.04 15.32
N ASP A 170 -16.95 11.43 15.38
CA ASP A 170 -17.60 11.94 16.58
C ASP A 170 -18.19 10.80 17.40
N THR A 171 -17.68 10.63 18.62
CA THR A 171 -18.12 9.58 19.55
C THR A 171 -18.94 10.14 20.72
N SER A 172 -19.22 11.44 20.74
CA SER A 172 -19.85 12.13 21.87
C SER A 172 -21.29 11.71 22.12
N VAL A 173 -22.09 11.56 21.05
CA VAL A 173 -23.51 11.19 21.12
C VAL A 173 -23.73 9.74 20.69
N ARG A 174 -23.04 9.30 19.63
CA ARG A 174 -23.16 7.97 19.05
C ARG A 174 -21.77 7.34 18.96
N ASP A 175 -21.37 6.62 20.00
CA ASP A 175 -20.08 5.90 20.01
C ASP A 175 -20.10 4.74 19.00
N TYR A 176 -19.76 5.05 17.76
CA TYR A 176 -19.82 4.14 16.62
C TYR A 176 -18.83 2.97 16.74
N ARG A 177 -17.79 3.06 17.58
CA ARG A 177 -16.65 2.12 17.61
C ARG A 177 -17.05 0.67 17.95
N LYS A 178 -18.22 0.49 18.55
CA LYS A 178 -18.81 -0.84 18.83
C LYS A 178 -19.48 -1.47 17.62
N TYR A 179 -19.94 -0.67 16.67
CA TYR A 179 -20.82 -1.08 15.57
C TYR A 179 -20.20 -0.88 14.19
N PHE A 180 -19.12 -0.11 14.10
CA PHE A 180 -18.32 0.09 12.89
C PHE A 180 -16.92 -0.45 13.18
N LYS A 181 -16.59 -1.59 12.58
CA LYS A 181 -15.40 -2.38 12.94
C LYS A 181 -14.38 -2.37 11.80
N PRO A 182 -13.16 -1.84 12.01
CA PRO A 182 -12.09 -1.98 11.05
C PRO A 182 -11.54 -3.42 11.05
N ASN A 183 -11.34 -3.98 9.86
CA ASN A 183 -10.69 -5.26 9.66
C ASN A 183 -9.50 -5.06 8.71
N LEU A 184 -8.34 -5.61 9.08
CA LEU A 184 -7.14 -5.56 8.25
C LEU A 184 -7.04 -6.86 7.45
N CYS A 185 -7.20 -6.77 6.13
CA CYS A 185 -6.97 -7.86 5.21
C CYS A 185 -5.51 -7.88 4.75
N TYR A 186 -4.95 -9.07 4.58
CA TYR A 186 -3.53 -9.30 4.33
C TYR A 186 -3.30 -10.48 3.38
N LEU A 187 -2.22 -10.40 2.62
CA LEU A 187 -1.71 -11.48 1.78
C LEU A 187 -0.63 -12.21 2.56
N GLU A 188 -0.79 -13.51 2.76
CA GLU A 188 0.19 -14.37 3.43
C GLU A 188 0.76 -15.38 2.43
N GLY A 189 2.08 -15.56 2.41
CA GLY A 189 2.76 -16.56 1.57
C GLY A 189 3.74 -17.44 2.36
N ALA A 190 3.90 -18.68 1.94
CA ALA A 190 4.85 -19.63 2.50
C ALA A 190 5.26 -20.70 1.48
N TRP A 191 6.48 -21.23 1.63
CA TRP A 191 6.91 -22.44 0.94
C TRP A 191 6.23 -23.66 1.58
N THR A 192 5.55 -24.48 0.80
CA THR A 192 4.82 -25.67 1.28
C THR A 192 5.29 -26.94 0.59
N THR A 193 5.29 -28.05 1.31
CA THR A 193 5.84 -29.33 0.86
C THR A 193 4.79 -30.31 0.32
N ASP A 194 3.49 -29.99 0.42
CA ASP A 194 2.43 -30.88 -0.04
C ASP A 194 2.29 -30.88 -1.56
N VAL A 195 2.49 -32.03 -2.19
CA VAL A 195 2.42 -32.18 -3.67
C VAL A 195 1.01 -32.09 -4.24
N THR A 196 -0.03 -32.20 -3.41
CA THR A 196 -1.43 -31.96 -3.80
C THR A 196 -1.73 -30.47 -3.79
N LEU A 197 -2.37 -29.97 -4.84
CA LEU A 197 -2.77 -28.56 -4.92
C LEU A 197 -4.06 -28.37 -4.12
N ASP A 198 -3.96 -27.85 -2.90
CA ASP A 198 -5.11 -27.46 -2.08
C ASP A 198 -5.50 -26.00 -2.40
N GLU A 199 -6.80 -25.71 -2.50
CA GLU A 199 -7.28 -24.33 -2.64
C GLU A 199 -6.82 -23.53 -1.40
N PRO A 200 -6.05 -22.44 -1.57
CA PRO A 200 -5.37 -21.85 -0.44
C PRO A 200 -6.26 -20.99 0.47
N PHE A 201 -7.44 -20.59 0.00
CA PHE A 201 -8.45 -19.85 0.76
C PHE A 201 -9.80 -19.85 0.06
N ASP A 202 -10.86 -19.61 0.82
CA ASP A 202 -12.22 -19.61 0.30
C ASP A 202 -12.50 -18.43 -0.65
N SER A 203 -13.06 -18.78 -1.80
CA SER A 203 -13.53 -17.88 -2.85
C SER A 203 -14.76 -18.51 -3.50
N ASP A 204 -15.86 -17.76 -3.54
CA ASP A 204 -17.15 -18.25 -4.04
C ASP A 204 -17.18 -18.37 -5.58
N ARG A 205 -16.18 -17.79 -6.27
CA ARG A 205 -16.21 -17.56 -7.72
C ARG A 205 -15.02 -18.15 -8.47
N HIS A 206 -13.88 -18.29 -7.80
CA HIS A 206 -12.62 -18.68 -8.40
C HIS A 206 -11.92 -19.74 -7.56
N GLN A 207 -11.37 -20.74 -8.25
CA GLN A 207 -10.61 -21.85 -7.68
C GLN A 207 -9.41 -22.11 -8.59
N LEU A 208 -8.33 -22.67 -8.06
CA LEU A 208 -7.22 -23.13 -8.88
C LEU A 208 -7.69 -24.24 -9.82
N GLU A 209 -7.46 -24.05 -11.12
CA GLU A 209 -7.91 -24.99 -12.16
C GLU A 209 -6.80 -26.01 -12.50
N ALA A 210 -6.35 -26.77 -11.51
CA ALA A 210 -5.36 -27.84 -11.69
C ALA A 210 -5.41 -28.85 -10.53
N ASP A 211 -5.16 -30.12 -10.83
CA ASP A 211 -5.14 -31.20 -9.83
C ASP A 211 -3.75 -31.38 -9.18
N SER A 212 -2.70 -30.82 -9.79
CA SER A 212 -1.32 -30.95 -9.33
C SER A 212 -0.45 -29.74 -9.65
N TRP A 213 0.70 -29.63 -8.99
CA TRP A 213 1.70 -28.61 -9.29
C TRP A 213 2.16 -28.64 -10.75
N PHE A 214 2.32 -29.83 -11.33
CA PHE A 214 2.84 -30.00 -12.68
C PHE A 214 1.82 -29.56 -13.73
N GLU A 215 0.55 -29.91 -13.56
CA GLU A 215 -0.50 -29.46 -14.46
C GLU A 215 -0.62 -27.94 -14.46
N LEU A 216 -0.64 -27.32 -13.26
CA LEU A 216 -0.66 -25.86 -13.13
C LEU A 216 0.56 -25.24 -13.85
N GLN A 217 1.75 -25.80 -13.67
CA GLN A 217 2.97 -25.34 -14.35
C GLN A 217 2.86 -25.42 -15.87
N GLU A 218 2.33 -26.50 -16.43
CA GLU A 218 2.14 -26.66 -17.86
C GLU A 218 1.14 -25.64 -18.43
N GLN A 219 0.01 -25.41 -17.73
CA GLN A 219 -0.97 -24.39 -18.11
C GLN A 219 -0.38 -22.97 -18.06
N ILE A 220 0.38 -22.64 -17.00
CA ILE A 220 1.06 -21.35 -16.90
C ILE A 220 2.12 -21.22 -17.98
N ARG A 221 2.89 -22.28 -18.24
CA ARG A 221 3.91 -22.31 -19.28
C ARG A 221 3.27 -21.99 -20.62
N PHE A 222 2.25 -22.76 -21.01
CA PHE A 222 1.50 -22.54 -22.24
C PHE A 222 1.04 -21.08 -22.36
N THR A 223 0.27 -20.58 -21.39
CA THR A 223 -0.27 -19.20 -21.43
C THR A 223 0.82 -18.13 -21.44
N SER A 224 1.96 -18.36 -20.79
CA SER A 224 3.07 -17.41 -20.78
C SER A 224 3.84 -17.38 -22.11
N TYR A 225 3.95 -18.53 -22.81
CA TYR A 225 4.60 -18.61 -24.12
C TYR A 225 3.69 -18.18 -25.26
N THR A 226 2.37 -18.39 -25.17
CA THR A 226 1.42 -17.96 -26.20
C THR A 226 0.89 -16.54 -25.99
N GLY A 227 0.96 -16.03 -24.76
CA GLY A 227 0.30 -14.78 -24.36
C GLY A 227 -1.21 -14.93 -24.13
N ASP A 228 -1.74 -16.16 -24.14
CA ASP A 228 -3.16 -16.44 -23.92
C ASP A 228 -3.61 -16.17 -22.48
N LYS A 229 -4.93 -16.04 -22.32
CA LYS A 229 -5.61 -15.85 -21.05
C LYS A 229 -6.58 -17.01 -20.77
N ASN A 230 -6.57 -17.52 -19.54
CA ASN A 230 -7.69 -18.29 -19.02
C ASN A 230 -8.89 -17.36 -18.77
N SER A 231 -10.04 -17.62 -19.41
CA SER A 231 -11.22 -16.76 -19.34
C SER A 231 -11.84 -16.70 -17.94
N ASN A 232 -11.65 -17.74 -17.14
CA ASN A 232 -12.13 -17.82 -15.76
C ASN A 232 -11.12 -17.21 -14.76
N GLU A 233 -9.94 -16.77 -15.22
CA GLU A 233 -8.88 -16.15 -14.42
C GLU A 233 -8.40 -17.02 -13.23
N ASN A 234 -8.38 -18.34 -13.44
CA ASN A 234 -8.07 -19.34 -12.41
C ASN A 234 -6.59 -19.79 -12.37
N PHE A 235 -5.75 -19.29 -13.28
CA PHE A 235 -4.34 -19.70 -13.38
C PHE A 235 -3.41 -18.80 -12.56
N ALA A 236 -2.99 -19.27 -11.38
CA ALA A 236 -1.96 -18.62 -10.57
C ALA A 236 -0.55 -19.11 -10.97
N TYR A 237 0.44 -18.22 -11.12
CA TYR A 237 1.85 -18.61 -11.23
C TYR A 237 2.44 -18.80 -9.84
N LEU A 238 2.68 -20.05 -9.45
CA LEU A 238 3.21 -20.46 -8.15
C LEU A 238 4.59 -21.11 -8.31
N PRO A 239 5.69 -20.39 -8.00
CA PRO A 239 7.04 -20.91 -8.15
C PRO A 239 7.29 -22.17 -7.31
N THR A 240 8.16 -23.06 -7.81
CA THR A 240 8.73 -24.17 -7.05
C THR A 240 10.23 -23.95 -6.85
N SER A 241 10.76 -24.41 -5.72
CA SER A 241 12.17 -24.28 -5.38
C SER A 241 12.72 -25.54 -4.71
N VAL A 242 14.02 -25.78 -4.85
CA VAL A 242 14.75 -26.79 -4.09
C VAL A 242 15.04 -26.19 -2.71
N MET A 243 14.44 -26.74 -1.67
CA MET A 243 14.58 -26.23 -0.30
C MET A 243 15.76 -26.84 0.44
N ASN A 244 16.08 -28.10 0.16
CA ASN A 244 17.20 -28.81 0.73
C ASN A 244 17.66 -29.95 -0.20
N ILE A 245 18.90 -30.38 -0.02
CA ILE A 245 19.45 -31.58 -0.65
C ILE A 245 19.73 -32.57 0.48
N THR A 246 19.16 -33.76 0.40
CA THR A 246 19.34 -34.81 1.40
C THR A 246 20.76 -35.37 1.38
N GLU A 247 21.14 -36.15 2.40
CA GLU A 247 22.48 -36.74 2.48
C GLU A 247 22.79 -37.69 1.30
N ASP A 248 21.76 -38.36 0.77
CA ASP A 248 21.77 -39.18 -0.45
C ASP A 248 21.73 -38.37 -1.76
N GLY A 249 21.79 -37.04 -1.68
CA GLY A 249 21.90 -36.16 -2.86
C GLY A 249 20.57 -35.85 -3.55
N MET A 250 19.44 -36.24 -2.98
CA MET A 250 18.12 -36.01 -3.56
C MET A 250 17.57 -34.62 -3.21
N PRO A 251 17.03 -33.87 -4.18
CA PRO A 251 16.40 -32.58 -3.90
C PRO A 251 15.06 -32.77 -3.19
N THR A 252 14.81 -31.92 -2.20
CA THR A 252 13.48 -31.72 -1.62
C THR A 252 12.90 -30.43 -2.17
N PHE A 253 11.70 -30.51 -2.72
CA PHE A 253 11.02 -29.37 -3.34
C PHE A 253 9.97 -28.78 -2.41
N ALA A 254 9.70 -27.49 -2.59
CA ALA A 254 8.50 -26.85 -2.09
C ALA A 254 7.91 -25.96 -3.18
N GLN A 255 6.60 -25.80 -3.16
CA GLN A 255 5.89 -24.79 -3.95
C GLN A 255 5.56 -23.60 -3.07
N TRP A 256 5.66 -22.41 -3.62
CA TRP A 256 5.13 -21.23 -2.98
C TRP A 256 3.61 -21.20 -3.05
N ASN A 257 2.97 -21.10 -1.90
CA ASN A 257 1.53 -20.95 -1.80
C ASN A 257 1.18 -19.68 -1.02
N TYR A 258 0.04 -19.07 -1.37
CA TYR A 258 -0.42 -17.82 -0.78
C TYR A 258 -1.88 -17.92 -0.38
N ARG A 259 -2.29 -17.20 0.67
CA ARG A 259 -3.70 -17.03 1.04
C ARG A 259 -4.02 -15.59 1.40
N ILE A 260 -5.28 -15.20 1.26
CA ILE A 260 -5.77 -13.90 1.72
C ILE A 260 -6.74 -14.13 2.86
N LEU A 261 -6.48 -13.47 3.98
CA LEU A 261 -7.35 -13.48 5.16
C LEU A 261 -7.47 -12.06 5.71
N CYS A 262 -8.36 -11.90 6.68
CA CYS A 262 -8.56 -10.65 7.39
C CYS A 262 -8.50 -10.84 8.91
N HIS A 263 -8.23 -9.74 9.61
CA HIS A 263 -8.10 -9.71 11.06
C HIS A 263 -8.95 -8.55 11.61
N PRO A 264 -9.90 -8.81 12.53
CA PRO A 264 -10.61 -7.75 13.24
C PRO A 264 -9.64 -6.98 14.12
N VAL A 265 -9.41 -5.70 13.80
CA VAL A 265 -8.44 -4.86 14.51
C VAL A 265 -8.90 -4.63 15.94
N SER A 266 -7.96 -4.75 16.89
CA SER A 266 -8.21 -4.36 18.27
C SER A 266 -8.29 -2.83 18.40
N GLY A 267 -9.45 -2.35 18.82
CA GLY A 267 -9.74 -0.93 18.99
C GLY A 267 -10.24 -0.24 17.72
N ASP A 268 -10.18 1.10 17.73
CA ASP A 268 -10.58 1.93 16.60
C ASP A 268 -9.39 2.29 15.70
N LEU A 269 -9.70 2.64 14.45
CA LEU A 269 -8.75 3.21 13.49
C LEU A 269 -9.35 4.52 12.95
N PRO A 270 -8.97 5.68 13.49
CA PRO A 270 -9.51 6.95 13.01
C PRO A 270 -9.21 7.18 11.53
N PHE A 271 -10.15 7.77 10.77
CA PHE A 271 -9.92 8.13 9.37
C PHE A 271 -8.78 9.12 9.18
N SER A 272 -8.49 9.94 10.19
CA SER A 272 -7.33 10.82 10.19
C SER A 272 -6.01 10.07 10.04
N HIS A 273 -5.96 8.77 10.38
CA HIS A 273 -4.79 7.93 10.18
C HIS A 273 -4.69 7.35 8.76
N LEU A 274 -5.77 7.37 7.97
CA LEU A 274 -5.79 6.84 6.60
C LEU A 274 -5.49 7.98 5.64
N LYS A 275 -4.22 8.14 5.26
CA LYS A 275 -3.77 9.22 4.40
C LYS A 275 -3.74 8.77 2.95
N PRO A 276 -4.42 9.46 2.03
CA PRO A 276 -4.33 9.12 0.62
C PRO A 276 -2.88 9.25 0.14
N VAL A 277 -2.44 8.30 -0.68
CA VAL A 277 -1.14 8.38 -1.35
C VAL A 277 -1.35 8.93 -2.74
N ASP A 278 -0.66 10.01 -3.09
CA ASP A 278 -0.76 10.58 -4.42
C ASP A 278 -0.19 9.61 -5.47
N ASN A 279 -0.94 9.37 -6.53
CA ASN A 279 -0.48 8.62 -7.68
C ASN A 279 -0.69 9.49 -8.92
N LEU A 280 0.35 10.25 -9.25
CA LEU A 280 0.29 11.22 -10.35
C LEU A 280 0.00 10.55 -11.69
N ALA A 281 0.52 9.34 -11.93
CA ALA A 281 0.23 8.59 -13.14
C ALA A 281 -1.27 8.28 -13.22
N ALA A 282 -1.86 7.68 -12.18
CA ALA A 282 -3.29 7.36 -12.15
C ALA A 282 -4.16 8.62 -12.34
N ARG A 283 -3.78 9.76 -11.73
CA ARG A 283 -4.46 11.04 -11.89
C ARG A 283 -4.41 11.59 -13.31
N ILE A 284 -3.25 11.54 -13.96
CA ILE A 284 -3.09 11.98 -15.36
C ILE A 284 -3.92 11.11 -16.29
N VAL A 285 -3.94 9.79 -16.06
CA VAL A 285 -4.75 8.86 -16.87
C VAL A 285 -6.24 9.11 -16.66
N GLY A 286 -6.66 9.37 -15.42
CA GLY A 286 -8.05 9.63 -15.05
C GLY A 286 -8.55 11.05 -15.37
N ASP A 287 -7.66 11.98 -15.71
CA ASP A 287 -7.94 13.43 -15.74
C ASP A 287 -8.53 13.93 -14.40
N ASP A 288 -7.99 13.43 -13.29
CA ASP A 288 -8.50 13.67 -11.94
C ASP A 288 -7.66 14.70 -11.19
N SER A 289 -8.34 15.68 -10.58
CA SER A 289 -7.77 16.41 -9.43
C SER A 289 -7.45 15.45 -8.28
N PHE A 290 -6.63 15.88 -7.33
CA PHE A 290 -6.29 15.03 -6.18
C PHE A 290 -7.54 14.56 -5.41
N ASP A 291 -8.50 15.46 -5.16
CA ASP A 291 -9.72 15.12 -4.43
C ASP A 291 -10.62 14.14 -5.20
N GLN A 292 -10.71 14.29 -6.54
CA GLN A 292 -11.42 13.33 -7.40
C GLN A 292 -10.75 11.95 -7.37
N TYR A 293 -9.42 11.92 -7.45
CA TYR A 293 -8.66 10.68 -7.34
C TYR A 293 -8.89 9.98 -5.99
N VAL A 294 -8.83 10.71 -4.87
CA VAL A 294 -9.10 10.17 -3.53
C VAL A 294 -10.51 9.58 -3.42
N ALA A 295 -11.47 10.13 -4.15
CA ALA A 295 -12.85 9.64 -4.23
C ALA A 295 -13.04 8.46 -5.22
N SER A 296 -11.99 8.00 -5.93
CA SER A 296 -12.09 6.96 -6.95
C SER A 296 -11.61 5.58 -6.46
N ARG A 297 -11.94 4.49 -7.18
CA ARG A 297 -11.44 3.13 -6.87
C ARG A 297 -9.93 2.98 -7.07
N ALA A 298 -9.28 3.94 -7.74
CA ALA A 298 -7.84 3.96 -7.96
C ALA A 298 -7.05 4.50 -6.75
N ALA A 299 -7.72 5.09 -5.75
CA ALA A 299 -7.07 5.63 -4.56
C ALA A 299 -6.48 4.54 -3.66
N ARG A 300 -5.22 4.74 -3.27
CA ARG A 300 -4.54 3.99 -2.21
C ARG A 300 -4.30 4.88 -0.99
N PHE A 301 -4.18 4.27 0.17
CA PHE A 301 -3.98 4.94 1.44
C PHE A 301 -2.75 4.39 2.17
N SER A 302 -2.21 5.18 3.08
CA SER A 302 -1.19 4.77 4.05
C SER A 302 -1.76 4.92 5.46
N VAL A 303 -1.24 4.13 6.40
CA VAL A 303 -1.61 4.24 7.82
C VAL A 303 -0.60 5.16 8.52
N ASN A 304 -0.94 6.44 8.64
CA ASN A 304 -0.14 7.50 9.25
C ASN A 304 -0.91 8.30 10.34
N PRO A 305 -0.77 7.92 11.63
CA PRO A 305 -1.37 8.64 12.75
C PRO A 305 -0.96 10.08 12.99
N THR A 306 0.25 10.53 12.62
CA THR A 306 0.68 11.91 12.92
C THR A 306 0.12 12.89 11.92
N GLY A 307 -0.34 12.39 10.77
CA GLY A 307 -0.75 13.19 9.62
C GLY A 307 0.36 14.07 9.06
N LYS A 308 1.61 13.77 9.42
CA LYS A 308 2.81 14.42 8.91
C LYS A 308 3.68 13.37 8.24
N ASP A 309 4.26 13.72 7.10
CA ASP A 309 5.26 12.88 6.45
C ASP A 309 6.59 13.10 7.16
N GLU A 310 7.03 12.07 7.88
CA GLU A 310 8.24 12.10 8.70
C GLU A 310 8.92 10.73 8.72
N GLN A 311 10.21 10.72 9.06
CA GLN A 311 10.95 9.49 9.23
C GLN A 311 10.60 8.84 10.58
N PHE A 312 10.26 7.56 10.56
CA PHE A 312 10.01 6.75 11.76
C PHE A 312 10.61 5.34 11.59
N ARG A 313 10.82 4.62 12.70
CA ARG A 313 11.30 3.24 12.67
C ARG A 313 10.14 2.23 12.55
N TRP A 314 9.26 2.22 13.55
CA TRP A 314 8.03 1.41 13.58
C TRP A 314 6.85 2.28 14.00
N TYR A 315 5.65 1.97 13.50
CA TYR A 315 4.50 2.82 13.70
C TYR A 315 3.17 2.06 13.84
N ARG A 316 2.04 2.74 13.57
CA ARG A 316 0.72 2.14 13.77
C ARG A 316 0.46 0.92 12.89
N LEU A 317 0.96 0.90 11.66
CA LEU A 317 0.83 -0.29 10.80
C LEU A 317 1.52 -1.52 11.42
N ASP A 318 2.69 -1.33 12.03
CA ASP A 318 3.39 -2.40 12.76
C ASP A 318 2.57 -2.92 13.93
N GLN A 319 1.92 -2.03 14.69
CA GLN A 319 1.02 -2.44 15.78
C GLN A 319 -0.19 -3.23 15.28
N LEU A 320 -0.70 -2.92 14.09
CA LEU A 320 -1.82 -3.65 13.49
C LEU A 320 -1.37 -5.03 13.01
N MET A 321 -0.25 -5.11 12.28
CA MET A 321 0.30 -6.37 11.80
C MET A 321 0.72 -7.31 12.93
N ASN A 322 1.28 -6.77 14.04
CA ASN A 322 1.62 -7.56 15.24
C ASN A 322 0.42 -8.25 15.92
N GLN A 323 -0.82 -7.89 15.57
CA GLN A 323 -2.02 -8.57 16.09
C GLN A 323 -2.42 -9.78 15.24
N ILE A 324 -1.84 -9.93 14.05
CA ILE A 324 -2.20 -10.96 13.08
C ILE A 324 -1.37 -12.22 13.37
N PRO A 325 -2.00 -13.39 13.63
CA PRO A 325 -1.28 -14.64 13.78
C PRO A 325 -0.82 -15.19 12.43
N GLY A 326 0.27 -15.96 12.45
CA GLY A 326 0.73 -16.76 11.32
C GLY A 326 -0.05 -18.06 11.14
N LYS A 327 0.62 -19.08 10.60
CA LYS A 327 0.03 -20.38 10.25
C LYS A 327 -0.40 -21.25 11.45
N ASP A 328 0.01 -20.92 12.68
CA ASP A 328 -0.44 -21.58 13.92
C ASP A 328 -1.71 -20.94 14.51
N ASN A 329 -2.33 -20.02 13.77
CA ASN A 329 -3.52 -19.28 14.17
C ASN A 329 -3.35 -18.58 15.54
N TYR A 330 -4.44 -18.20 16.21
CA TYR A 330 -4.39 -17.35 17.41
C TYR A 330 -3.73 -18.01 18.63
N GLN A 331 -3.50 -19.31 18.60
CA GLN A 331 -2.87 -20.11 19.65
C GLN A 331 -1.35 -20.18 19.48
N GLY A 332 -0.83 -19.71 18.33
CA GLY A 332 0.60 -19.66 18.06
C GLY A 332 1.35 -18.91 19.15
N LYS A 333 2.18 -19.63 19.92
CA LYS A 333 3.01 -19.09 20.98
C LYS A 333 4.43 -19.58 20.80
N LEU A 334 5.18 -18.86 19.98
CA LEU A 334 6.53 -19.23 19.57
C LEU A 334 7.52 -18.17 20.03
N ASN A 335 8.71 -18.60 20.43
CA ASN A 335 9.78 -17.69 20.82
C ASN A 335 10.92 -17.84 19.80
N ASP A 336 11.34 -16.73 19.22
CA ASP A 336 12.49 -16.73 18.33
C ASP A 336 13.78 -16.62 19.17
N THR A 337 14.42 -17.77 19.40
CA THR A 337 15.73 -17.89 20.04
C THR A 337 16.82 -18.29 19.04
N GLY A 338 16.54 -18.16 17.73
CA GLY A 338 17.45 -18.58 16.67
C GLY A 338 18.79 -17.87 16.79
N LEU A 339 19.87 -18.60 16.49
CA LEU A 339 21.25 -18.08 16.54
C LEU A 339 21.71 -17.59 17.93
N GLY A 340 21.05 -18.04 19.01
CA GLY A 340 21.51 -17.84 20.39
C GLY A 340 21.14 -16.49 21.00
N GLN A 341 20.21 -15.74 20.40
CA GLN A 341 19.69 -14.49 20.95
C GLN A 341 18.19 -14.53 21.13
N ILE A 342 17.71 -14.11 22.31
CA ILE A 342 16.29 -13.92 22.56
C ILE A 342 15.83 -12.63 21.88
N LYS A 343 14.77 -12.73 21.09
CA LYS A 343 14.12 -11.56 20.49
C LYS A 343 13.03 -11.01 21.40
N LEU A 344 13.01 -9.69 21.53
CA LEU A 344 12.05 -8.94 22.33
C LEU A 344 11.18 -8.06 21.43
N ASP A 345 9.93 -7.86 21.84
CA ASP A 345 8.98 -6.97 21.17
C ASP A 345 9.42 -5.50 21.30
N VAL A 346 9.33 -4.75 20.20
CA VAL A 346 9.81 -3.37 20.16
C VAL A 346 8.95 -2.39 20.94
N PHE A 347 7.66 -2.69 21.12
CA PHE A 347 6.68 -1.84 21.79
C PHE A 347 6.68 -2.01 23.31
N ASN A 348 6.82 -3.23 23.81
CA ASN A 348 6.72 -3.52 25.25
C ASN A 348 7.98 -4.12 25.89
N GLY A 349 8.97 -4.53 25.09
CA GLY A 349 10.23 -5.11 25.57
C GLY A 349 10.13 -6.54 26.15
N GLN A 350 8.95 -7.16 26.08
CA GLN A 350 8.73 -8.54 26.50
C GLN A 350 9.24 -9.53 25.44
N PRO A 351 9.41 -10.83 25.78
CA PRO A 351 9.69 -11.85 24.78
C PRO A 351 8.71 -11.77 23.62
N LEU A 352 9.26 -11.70 22.40
CA LEU A 352 8.48 -11.56 21.18
C LEU A 352 7.78 -12.88 20.84
N ASN A 353 6.45 -12.84 20.72
CA ASN A 353 5.73 -13.98 20.17
C ASN A 353 5.94 -14.04 18.65
N ALA A 354 6.87 -14.88 18.23
CA ALA A 354 7.23 -15.05 16.84
C ALA A 354 6.15 -15.73 16.00
N GLY A 355 5.12 -16.32 16.62
CA GLY A 355 3.96 -16.87 15.92
C GLY A 355 3.03 -15.81 15.31
N PHE A 356 3.27 -14.53 15.60
CA PHE A 356 2.52 -13.39 15.07
C PHE A 356 3.40 -12.57 14.13
N TYR A 357 2.77 -11.91 13.16
CA TYR A 357 3.48 -11.16 12.13
C TYR A 357 4.17 -9.93 12.69
N HIS A 358 5.50 -9.87 12.54
CA HIS A 358 6.29 -8.72 12.96
C HIS A 358 7.47 -8.55 12.00
N ARG A 359 7.91 -7.30 11.82
CA ARG A 359 9.13 -6.99 11.06
C ARG A 359 10.24 -6.40 11.92
N TRP A 360 9.91 -5.79 13.05
CA TRP A 360 10.88 -5.19 13.97
C TRP A 360 11.02 -6.04 15.24
N TYR A 361 12.26 -6.15 15.73
CA TYR A 361 12.56 -6.82 17.00
C TYR A 361 13.75 -6.18 17.70
N LYS A 362 13.83 -6.40 19.01
CA LYS A 362 14.98 -6.07 19.85
C LYS A 362 15.79 -7.31 20.19
N VAL A 363 17.09 -7.15 20.37
CA VAL A 363 18.00 -8.18 20.88
C VAL A 363 18.62 -7.74 22.20
N ALA A 364 18.91 -8.70 23.08
CA ALA A 364 19.44 -8.40 24.42
C ALA A 364 20.89 -7.84 24.37
N GLY A 365 21.74 -8.44 23.54
CA GLY A 365 23.12 -8.00 23.29
C GLY A 365 23.18 -6.92 22.21
N ARG A 366 24.18 -6.03 22.27
CA ARG A 366 24.46 -5.12 21.15
C ARG A 366 25.08 -5.93 20.01
N ASP A 367 24.72 -5.59 18.78
CA ASP A 367 25.42 -6.12 17.60
C ASP A 367 26.80 -5.46 17.42
N ALA A 368 27.50 -5.84 16.35
CA ALA A 368 28.84 -5.30 16.04
C ALA A 368 28.84 -3.79 15.78
N MET A 369 27.70 -3.20 15.42
CA MET A 369 27.51 -1.76 15.19
C MET A 369 26.99 -1.03 16.44
N GLY A 370 26.78 -1.76 17.56
CA GLY A 370 26.25 -1.19 18.79
C GLY A 370 24.73 -1.10 18.86
N GLU A 371 24.02 -1.56 17.83
CA GLU A 371 22.56 -1.50 17.74
C GLU A 371 21.91 -2.65 18.52
N LYS A 372 20.69 -2.40 19.02
CA LYS A 372 19.86 -3.39 19.71
C LYS A 372 18.53 -3.65 19.03
N VAL A 373 18.24 -2.90 17.97
CA VAL A 373 16.98 -2.99 17.23
C VAL A 373 17.32 -3.36 15.80
N ALA A 374 16.63 -4.37 15.27
CA ALA A 374 16.79 -4.82 13.91
C ALA A 374 15.42 -5.00 13.24
N SER A 375 15.42 -4.88 11.92
CA SER A 375 14.30 -5.27 11.06
C SER A 375 14.58 -6.63 10.40
N ARG A 376 13.52 -7.32 9.99
CA ARG A 376 13.58 -8.46 9.08
C ARG A 376 13.69 -7.94 7.63
N GLY A 377 14.34 -8.71 6.75
CA GLY A 377 14.36 -8.42 5.31
C GLY A 377 15.54 -7.61 4.78
N PHE A 378 16.55 -7.35 5.62
CA PHE A 378 17.74 -6.54 5.29
C PHE A 378 17.41 -5.10 4.85
N ALA A 379 16.94 -4.90 3.63
CA ALA A 379 16.50 -3.62 3.08
C ALA A 379 14.97 -3.54 2.91
N ASP A 380 14.27 -4.68 2.92
CA ASP A 380 12.83 -4.74 2.66
C ASP A 380 12.04 -4.09 3.79
N ARG A 381 11.42 -2.94 3.50
CA ARG A 381 10.59 -2.23 4.46
C ARG A 381 9.37 -3.04 4.85
N ASN A 382 8.82 -3.87 3.97
CA ASN A 382 7.47 -4.42 4.07
C ASN A 382 7.46 -5.93 4.37
N LEU A 383 8.53 -6.45 4.96
CA LEU A 383 8.63 -7.88 5.28
C LEU A 383 8.16 -8.22 6.70
N TRP A 384 6.87 -8.52 6.87
CA TRP A 384 6.39 -9.13 8.11
C TRP A 384 6.54 -10.65 8.06
N VAL A 385 7.05 -11.22 9.16
CA VAL A 385 7.33 -12.66 9.25
C VAL A 385 6.68 -13.23 10.50
N ALA A 386 6.11 -14.43 10.37
CA ALA A 386 5.68 -15.26 11.48
C ALA A 386 6.34 -16.63 11.39
N GLU A 387 6.79 -17.16 12.53
CA GLU A 387 7.21 -18.55 12.68
C GLU A 387 5.98 -19.46 12.84
N THR A 388 6.15 -20.73 12.53
CA THR A 388 5.08 -21.73 12.61
C THR A 388 5.60 -23.11 12.94
N THR A 389 4.75 -23.94 13.54
CA THR A 389 5.01 -25.37 13.79
C THR A 389 4.41 -26.27 12.71
N GLN A 390 3.65 -25.72 11.77
CA GLN A 390 2.98 -26.48 10.71
C GLN A 390 3.97 -27.29 9.88
N PRO A 391 3.90 -28.63 9.86
CA PRO A 391 4.84 -29.48 9.14
C PRO A 391 4.76 -29.27 7.62
N ARG A 392 3.60 -28.83 7.12
CA ARG A 392 3.34 -28.50 5.72
C ARG A 392 4.15 -27.31 5.21
N VAL A 393 4.67 -26.44 6.08
CA VAL A 393 5.51 -25.30 5.70
C VAL A 393 6.96 -25.74 5.66
N ALA A 394 7.67 -25.56 4.55
CA ALA A 394 9.02 -26.05 4.35
C ALA A 394 10.02 -25.52 5.41
N PRO A 395 10.93 -26.37 5.92
CA PRO A 395 11.90 -25.94 6.92
C PRO A 395 13.10 -25.28 6.26
N VAL A 396 13.65 -24.27 6.91
CA VAL A 396 14.98 -23.75 6.65
C VAL A 396 15.85 -24.10 7.85
N SER A 397 17.02 -24.67 7.60
CA SER A 397 17.94 -25.10 8.65
C SER A 397 19.34 -24.55 8.46
N VAL A 398 20.03 -24.28 9.57
CA VAL A 398 21.43 -23.85 9.56
C VAL A 398 22.17 -24.46 10.75
N ALA A 399 23.39 -24.92 10.52
CA ALA A 399 24.28 -25.34 11.59
C ALA A 399 24.81 -24.10 12.34
N ASN A 400 24.52 -24.02 13.63
CA ASN A 400 24.95 -22.95 14.52
C ASN A 400 26.05 -23.46 15.47
N CYS A 401 27.27 -22.99 15.25
CA CYS A 401 28.43 -23.34 16.07
C CYS A 401 28.82 -22.13 16.93
N LYS A 402 28.78 -22.24 18.26
CA LYS A 402 29.03 -21.08 19.16
C LYS A 402 30.48 -20.58 19.10
N ASN A 403 31.42 -21.44 18.71
CA ASN A 403 32.82 -21.06 18.52
C ASN A 403 33.55 -21.99 17.53
N ARG A 404 34.76 -21.58 17.14
CA ARG A 404 35.63 -22.33 16.20
C ARG A 404 36.00 -23.72 16.71
N TRP A 405 36.07 -23.92 18.03
CA TRP A 405 36.40 -25.21 18.65
C TRP A 405 35.28 -26.23 18.49
N GLN A 406 34.03 -25.83 18.77
CA GLN A 406 32.85 -26.66 18.53
C GLN A 406 32.72 -27.04 17.06
N ARG A 407 32.97 -26.08 16.15
CA ARG A 407 32.96 -26.34 14.70
C ARG A 407 33.98 -27.39 14.28
N ARG A 408 35.20 -27.34 14.84
CA ARG A 408 36.27 -28.33 14.56
C ARG A 408 35.96 -29.73 15.10
N ARG A 409 35.13 -29.84 16.14
CA ARG A 409 34.70 -31.11 16.74
C ARG A 409 33.36 -31.62 16.20
N GLY A 410 32.74 -30.93 15.23
CA GLY A 410 31.42 -31.27 14.73
C GLY A 410 30.27 -31.08 15.73
N GLN A 411 30.48 -30.34 16.82
CA GLN A 411 29.52 -30.13 17.90
C GLN A 411 28.68 -28.87 17.67
N CYS A 412 28.00 -28.77 16.53
CA CYS A 412 27.15 -27.63 16.19
C CYS A 412 25.68 -27.97 16.41
N ASP A 413 24.91 -27.00 16.90
CA ASP A 413 23.46 -27.15 17.07
C ASP A 413 22.77 -26.83 15.74
N THR A 414 21.84 -27.67 15.27
CA THR A 414 21.03 -27.33 14.08
C THR A 414 19.85 -26.45 14.50
N VAL A 415 19.77 -25.25 13.95
CA VAL A 415 18.61 -24.38 14.10
C VAL A 415 17.68 -24.65 12.92
N VAL A 416 16.43 -25.07 13.20
CA VAL A 416 15.39 -25.28 12.19
C VAL A 416 14.28 -24.28 12.40
N LYS A 417 13.81 -23.66 11.32
CA LYS A 417 12.68 -22.73 11.33
C LYS A 417 11.72 -23.01 10.19
N ARG A 418 10.44 -22.78 10.43
CA ARG A 418 9.40 -22.70 9.40
C ARG A 418 8.77 -21.32 9.51
N VAL A 419 8.58 -20.65 8.39
CA VAL A 419 8.16 -19.24 8.37
C VAL A 419 7.14 -18.99 7.27
N SER A 420 6.21 -18.09 7.56
CA SER A 420 5.34 -17.45 6.60
C SER A 420 5.58 -15.94 6.58
N TYR A 421 5.26 -15.32 5.45
CA TYR A 421 5.48 -13.91 5.16
C TYR A 421 4.15 -13.23 4.88
N ALA A 422 4.00 -11.97 5.24
CA ALA A 422 2.78 -11.24 4.94
C ALA A 422 3.00 -9.76 4.58
N ILE A 423 2.08 -9.23 3.78
CA ILE A 423 1.88 -7.79 3.55
C ILE A 423 0.42 -7.41 3.82
N PRO A 424 0.14 -6.19 4.31
CA PRO A 424 -1.23 -5.70 4.39
C PRO A 424 -1.79 -5.49 2.97
N LEU A 425 -3.11 -5.66 2.80
CA LEU A 425 -3.82 -5.38 1.57
C LEU A 425 -4.73 -4.17 1.71
N GLU A 426 -5.69 -4.23 2.64
CA GLU A 426 -6.69 -3.18 2.80
C GLU A 426 -7.32 -3.18 4.20
N ILE A 427 -7.85 -2.02 4.61
CA ILE A 427 -8.76 -1.88 5.74
C ILE A 427 -10.19 -1.93 5.23
N VAL A 428 -10.96 -2.90 5.72
CA VAL A 428 -12.39 -3.07 5.43
C VAL A 428 -13.20 -2.73 6.68
N TYR A 429 -14.01 -1.67 6.60
CA TYR A 429 -14.97 -1.35 7.65
C TYR A 429 -16.25 -2.15 7.47
N LEU A 430 -16.54 -2.99 8.47
CA LEU A 430 -17.86 -3.57 8.63
C LEU A 430 -18.76 -2.59 9.36
N THR A 431 -19.98 -2.42 8.88
CA THR A 431 -20.98 -1.49 9.43
C THR A 431 -22.30 -2.20 9.77
N PRO A 432 -23.23 -1.57 10.51
CA PRO A 432 -24.49 -2.20 10.89
C PRO A 432 -25.37 -2.67 9.72
N ILE A 433 -25.18 -2.17 8.50
CA ILE A 433 -26.01 -2.55 7.33
C ILE A 433 -25.83 -4.02 6.94
N HIS A 434 -24.74 -4.65 7.37
CA HIS A 434 -24.49 -6.06 7.09
C HIS A 434 -25.49 -6.97 7.82
N THR A 435 -26.03 -6.55 8.97
CA THR A 435 -26.99 -7.35 9.77
C THR A 435 -28.35 -6.67 9.91
N TRP A 436 -28.49 -5.41 9.52
CA TRP A 436 -29.74 -4.67 9.63
C TRP A 436 -30.81 -5.16 8.65
N ASN A 437 -31.79 -5.88 9.19
CA ASN A 437 -32.90 -6.49 8.47
C ASN A 437 -34.27 -6.00 9.02
N PRO A 438 -34.66 -4.74 8.77
CA PRO A 438 -35.87 -4.16 9.35
C PRO A 438 -37.16 -4.80 8.81
N PHE A 439 -37.11 -5.42 7.64
CA PHE A 439 -38.25 -6.13 7.05
C PHE A 439 -38.34 -7.61 7.47
N LYS A 440 -37.42 -8.11 8.31
CA LYS A 440 -37.37 -9.50 8.78
C LYS A 440 -37.38 -10.52 7.62
N LEU A 441 -36.66 -10.19 6.55
CA LEU A 441 -36.52 -11.03 5.37
C LEU A 441 -35.91 -12.39 5.76
N PRO A 442 -36.45 -13.52 5.27
CA PRO A 442 -35.94 -14.84 5.63
C PRO A 442 -34.58 -15.10 4.97
N TYR A 443 -33.58 -15.46 5.78
CA TYR A 443 -32.28 -15.94 5.30
C TYR A 443 -32.31 -17.46 5.11
N ARG A 444 -31.91 -17.90 3.93
CA ARG A 444 -32.00 -19.28 3.44
C ARG A 444 -30.67 -20.03 3.49
N GLY A 445 -29.66 -19.44 4.16
CA GLY A 445 -28.33 -20.03 4.30
C GLY A 445 -27.47 -19.89 3.05
N GLU A 446 -26.52 -20.82 2.89
CA GLU A 446 -25.64 -20.86 1.74
C GLU A 446 -26.39 -21.04 0.43
N HIS A 447 -26.02 -20.27 -0.61
CA HIS A 447 -26.69 -20.27 -1.91
C HIS A 447 -26.70 -21.65 -2.58
N SER A 448 -25.66 -22.45 -2.35
CA SER A 448 -25.50 -23.81 -2.87
C SER A 448 -26.36 -24.86 -2.14
N SER A 449 -26.86 -24.54 -0.93
CA SER A 449 -27.70 -25.43 -0.13
C SER A 449 -29.09 -25.63 -0.76
N THR A 450 -29.76 -26.72 -0.38
CA THR A 450 -31.15 -27.01 -0.82
C THR A 450 -32.08 -25.83 -0.53
N LEU A 451 -31.96 -25.22 0.66
CA LEU A 451 -32.77 -24.07 1.04
C LEU A 451 -32.34 -22.80 0.30
N GLY A 452 -31.03 -22.57 0.13
CA GLY A 452 -30.49 -21.41 -0.58
C GLY A 452 -30.92 -21.32 -2.04
N LYS A 453 -31.00 -22.46 -2.75
CA LYS A 453 -31.49 -22.54 -4.14
C LYS A 453 -32.93 -22.05 -4.31
N THR A 454 -33.77 -22.14 -3.27
CA THR A 454 -35.17 -21.70 -3.33
C THR A 454 -35.34 -20.19 -3.51
N VAL A 455 -34.32 -19.39 -3.20
CA VAL A 455 -34.35 -17.92 -3.34
C VAL A 455 -34.60 -17.48 -4.79
N ARG A 456 -34.00 -18.20 -5.76
CA ARG A 456 -34.07 -17.92 -7.20
C ARG A 456 -34.90 -18.94 -7.99
N ALA A 457 -35.56 -19.87 -7.31
CA ALA A 457 -36.41 -20.87 -7.94
C ALA A 457 -37.58 -20.24 -8.72
N ASP A 458 -38.19 -21.02 -9.61
CA ASP A 458 -39.39 -20.62 -10.36
C ASP A 458 -39.22 -19.35 -11.22
N GLY A 459 -37.99 -19.09 -11.69
CA GLY A 459 -37.68 -17.94 -12.53
C GLY A 459 -37.64 -16.60 -11.78
N ARG A 460 -37.50 -16.62 -10.46
CA ARG A 460 -37.32 -15.43 -9.62
C ARG A 460 -35.96 -14.79 -9.90
N ASN A 461 -35.99 -13.50 -10.23
CA ASN A 461 -34.82 -12.74 -10.65
C ASN A 461 -34.64 -11.43 -9.87
N GLY A 462 -35.40 -11.21 -8.80
CA GLY A 462 -35.35 -9.99 -8.00
C GLY A 462 -36.18 -8.84 -8.59
N GLY A 463 -37.13 -9.13 -9.48
CA GLY A 463 -38.10 -8.15 -9.98
C GLY A 463 -39.03 -7.61 -8.88
N MET A 464 -39.73 -6.52 -9.17
CA MET A 464 -40.59 -5.81 -8.19
C MET A 464 -42.03 -6.35 -8.11
N THR A 465 -42.32 -7.51 -8.70
CA THR A 465 -43.61 -8.21 -8.57
C THR A 465 -43.47 -9.44 -7.67
N PRO A 466 -44.54 -9.91 -7.01
CA PRO A 466 -44.48 -11.08 -6.13
C PRO A 466 -43.91 -12.35 -6.80
N GLU A 467 -44.13 -12.53 -8.10
CA GLU A 467 -43.71 -13.69 -8.89
C GLU A 467 -42.22 -13.60 -9.27
N LYS A 468 -41.68 -12.38 -9.42
CA LYS A 468 -40.30 -12.15 -9.84
C LYS A 468 -39.34 -11.79 -8.71
N ALA A 469 -39.86 -11.30 -7.59
CA ALA A 469 -39.08 -11.01 -6.38
C ALA A 469 -38.37 -12.26 -5.86
N TYR A 470 -37.21 -12.10 -5.20
CA TYR A 470 -36.55 -13.23 -4.56
C TYR A 470 -37.36 -13.76 -3.36
N ASN A 471 -37.32 -15.07 -3.12
CA ASN A 471 -38.01 -15.70 -1.99
C ASN A 471 -37.15 -15.69 -0.72
N GLY A 472 -36.94 -14.49 -0.16
CA GLY A 472 -35.96 -14.25 0.88
C GLY A 472 -34.57 -13.96 0.33
N THR A 473 -33.55 -14.20 1.15
CA THR A 473 -32.14 -13.92 0.86
C THR A 473 -31.26 -15.13 1.18
N ASN A 474 -30.06 -15.22 0.59
CA ASN A 474 -29.05 -16.25 0.82
C ASN A 474 -27.64 -15.62 0.68
N SER A 475 -26.57 -16.41 0.76
CA SER A 475 -25.19 -15.91 0.70
C SER A 475 -24.78 -15.25 -0.63
N GLU A 476 -25.51 -15.42 -1.75
CA GLU A 476 -25.21 -14.83 -3.08
C GLU A 476 -26.26 -13.80 -3.57
N ALA A 477 -27.41 -13.76 -2.91
CA ALA A 477 -28.48 -12.79 -3.07
C ALA A 477 -28.73 -12.11 -1.71
N TYR A 478 -27.67 -11.52 -1.17
CA TYR A 478 -27.61 -10.86 0.13
C TYR A 478 -28.13 -9.42 0.08
N TYR A 479 -29.45 -9.27 0.10
CA TYR A 479 -30.16 -8.00 0.01
C TYR A 479 -31.05 -7.80 1.24
N LEU A 480 -30.62 -6.95 2.18
CA LEU A 480 -31.35 -6.66 3.42
C LEU A 480 -31.68 -5.17 3.60
N THR A 481 -30.79 -4.30 3.13
CA THR A 481 -30.88 -2.86 3.39
C THR A 481 -32.05 -2.23 2.64
N PRO A 482 -32.98 -1.51 3.31
CA PRO A 482 -34.05 -0.79 2.62
C PRO A 482 -33.53 0.14 1.53
N SER A 483 -34.15 0.11 0.35
CA SER A 483 -33.69 0.94 -0.78
C SER A 483 -33.64 2.43 -0.44
N GLN A 484 -34.63 2.89 0.32
CA GLN A 484 -34.81 4.24 0.83
C GLN A 484 -33.76 4.70 1.85
N PHE A 485 -32.92 3.80 2.40
CA PHE A 485 -31.76 4.22 3.19
C PHE A 485 -30.76 5.00 2.33
N PHE A 486 -30.66 4.64 1.05
CA PHE A 486 -29.82 5.32 0.06
C PHE A 486 -30.64 6.29 -0.80
N SER A 487 -30.00 7.34 -1.29
CA SER A 487 -30.55 8.32 -2.23
C SER A 487 -29.94 8.25 -3.63
N GLY A 488 -29.03 7.30 -3.89
CA GLY A 488 -28.32 7.15 -5.16
C GLY A 488 -28.10 5.69 -5.55
N GLY A 489 -27.54 5.45 -6.73
CA GLY A 489 -27.17 4.12 -7.22
C GLY A 489 -25.81 3.63 -6.74
N GLU A 490 -25.40 2.45 -7.21
CA GLU A 490 -24.03 1.95 -7.02
C GLU A 490 -23.00 2.91 -7.65
N VAL A 491 -21.82 3.00 -7.05
CA VAL A 491 -20.79 4.00 -7.39
C VAL A 491 -19.59 3.31 -8.06
N GLY A 492 -19.15 3.84 -9.20
CA GLY A 492 -17.92 3.39 -9.87
C GLY A 492 -18.02 2.01 -10.54
N ARG A 493 -19.17 1.71 -11.15
CA ARG A 493 -19.49 0.39 -11.74
C ARG A 493 -18.37 -0.15 -12.64
N ASP A 494 -17.92 -1.36 -12.34
CA ASP A 494 -16.99 -2.16 -13.15
C ASP A 494 -17.70 -3.35 -13.81
N LYS A 495 -17.10 -3.95 -14.85
CA LYS A 495 -17.63 -5.15 -15.51
C LYS A 495 -17.63 -6.38 -14.60
N ALA A 496 -16.72 -6.45 -13.64
CA ALA A 496 -16.67 -7.50 -12.64
C ALA A 496 -17.71 -7.34 -11.52
N ASP A 497 -18.33 -6.16 -11.38
CA ASP A 497 -19.34 -5.93 -10.34
C ASP A 497 -20.62 -6.74 -10.61
N THR A 498 -21.01 -7.60 -9.66
CA THR A 498 -22.21 -8.46 -9.78
C THR A 498 -23.47 -7.84 -9.17
N THR A 499 -23.33 -6.65 -8.54
CA THR A 499 -24.40 -6.02 -7.78
C THR A 499 -25.47 -5.38 -8.66
N ARG A 500 -26.75 -5.57 -8.31
CA ARG A 500 -27.88 -4.83 -8.89
C ARG A 500 -28.29 -3.67 -7.99
N ASN A 501 -28.74 -2.57 -8.60
CA ASN A 501 -29.02 -1.33 -7.88
C ASN A 501 -30.11 -1.47 -6.79
N SER A 502 -31.28 -2.00 -7.14
CA SER A 502 -32.35 -2.35 -6.19
C SER A 502 -33.07 -3.60 -6.70
N VAL A 503 -33.49 -4.48 -5.78
CA VAL A 503 -34.24 -5.70 -6.10
C VAL A 503 -35.46 -5.84 -5.19
N GLY A 504 -36.46 -6.59 -5.67
CA GLY A 504 -37.60 -7.01 -4.87
C GLY A 504 -37.29 -8.31 -4.13
N VAL A 505 -37.58 -8.33 -2.82
CA VAL A 505 -37.48 -9.53 -1.97
C VAL A 505 -38.78 -9.73 -1.21
N LEU A 506 -39.28 -10.95 -1.17
CA LEU A 506 -40.45 -11.32 -0.39
C LEU A 506 -40.12 -11.38 1.10
N ASP A 507 -40.88 -10.66 1.91
CA ASP A 507 -40.91 -10.88 3.35
C ASP A 507 -41.73 -12.13 3.72
N LYS A 508 -41.78 -12.47 5.01
CA LYS A 508 -42.51 -13.65 5.51
C LYS A 508 -44.01 -13.63 5.20
N SER A 509 -44.60 -12.46 4.92
CA SER A 509 -46.01 -12.30 4.54
C SER A 509 -46.24 -12.36 3.03
N GLY A 510 -45.19 -12.57 2.22
CA GLY A 510 -45.27 -12.55 0.76
C GLY A 510 -45.34 -11.14 0.18
N LYS A 511 -45.11 -10.09 0.98
CA LYS A 511 -45.06 -8.72 0.49
C LYS A 511 -43.69 -8.42 -0.09
N VAL A 512 -43.66 -7.83 -1.29
CA VAL A 512 -42.44 -7.38 -1.95
C VAL A 512 -41.86 -6.18 -1.22
N ARG A 513 -40.57 -6.26 -0.87
CA ARG A 513 -39.77 -5.19 -0.28
C ARG A 513 -38.66 -4.79 -1.25
N ALA A 514 -38.56 -3.49 -1.52
CA ALA A 514 -37.47 -2.94 -2.29
C ALA A 514 -36.24 -2.77 -1.39
N VAL A 515 -35.18 -3.51 -1.70
CA VAL A 515 -33.94 -3.54 -0.93
C VAL A 515 -32.73 -3.43 -1.84
N LYS A 516 -31.62 -2.99 -1.25
CA LYS A 516 -30.29 -3.03 -1.85
C LYS A 516 -29.45 -4.12 -1.19
N SER A 517 -28.35 -4.42 -1.87
CA SER A 517 -27.33 -5.34 -1.36
C SER A 517 -26.87 -4.89 0.05
N SER A 518 -26.48 -5.84 0.88
CA SER A 518 -25.97 -5.58 2.24
C SER A 518 -24.55 -6.08 2.45
N GLY A 519 -23.95 -6.73 1.44
CA GLY A 519 -22.57 -7.21 1.51
C GLY A 519 -21.56 -6.07 1.46
N VAL A 520 -20.29 -6.49 1.50
CA VAL A 520 -19.13 -5.60 1.49
C VAL A 520 -19.05 -4.86 0.14
N ARG A 521 -18.64 -3.59 0.20
CA ARG A 521 -18.35 -2.80 -1.00
C ARG A 521 -17.27 -1.77 -0.76
N ILE A 522 -16.74 -1.18 -1.83
CA ILE A 522 -15.73 -0.13 -1.77
C ILE A 522 -16.37 1.18 -1.32
N PHE A 523 -17.48 1.54 -1.97
CA PHE A 523 -18.25 2.75 -1.69
C PHE A 523 -19.71 2.41 -1.42
N LEU A 524 -20.26 2.99 -0.36
CA LEU A 524 -21.70 3.00 -0.13
C LEU A 524 -22.38 3.87 -1.21
N PRO A 525 -23.53 3.43 -1.75
CA PRO A 525 -24.42 4.31 -2.51
C PRO A 525 -24.66 5.60 -1.72
N LYS A 526 -24.92 6.70 -2.42
CA LYS A 526 -25.14 8.01 -1.77
C LYS A 526 -26.16 7.87 -0.63
N ILE A 527 -25.79 8.24 0.58
CA ILE A 527 -26.68 8.31 1.74
C ILE A 527 -27.18 9.76 1.86
N ALA A 528 -28.49 9.94 2.03
CA ALA A 528 -29.08 11.27 2.14
C ALA A 528 -28.44 12.06 3.30
N GLY A 529 -28.01 13.29 3.03
CA GLY A 529 -27.32 14.15 4.00
C GLY A 529 -25.84 13.82 4.26
N LEU A 530 -25.33 12.68 3.79
CA LEU A 530 -23.94 12.25 4.05
C LEU A 530 -23.06 12.13 2.82
N GLY A 531 -23.66 11.94 1.64
CA GLY A 531 -22.91 11.72 0.41
C GLY A 531 -22.49 10.26 0.22
N VAL A 532 -21.41 10.04 -0.53
CA VAL A 532 -20.81 8.73 -0.76
C VAL A 532 -19.77 8.47 0.33
N LEU A 533 -19.80 7.30 0.96
CA LEU A 533 -18.85 6.91 2.00
C LEU A 533 -18.02 5.72 1.54
N ARG A 534 -16.71 5.76 1.76
CA ARG A 534 -15.79 4.66 1.48
C ARG A 534 -15.73 3.70 2.68
N THR A 535 -15.82 2.41 2.41
CA THR A 535 -15.74 1.33 3.39
C THR A 535 -14.50 0.44 3.21
N ARG A 536 -13.89 0.43 2.02
CA ARG A 536 -12.62 -0.27 1.73
C ARG A 536 -11.49 0.71 1.43
N TYR A 537 -10.40 0.61 2.18
CA TYR A 537 -9.22 1.47 2.08
C TYR A 537 -8.01 0.61 1.75
N PRO A 538 -7.61 0.52 0.48
CA PRO A 538 -6.41 -0.21 0.08
C PRO A 538 -5.17 0.43 0.69
N ILE A 539 -4.38 -0.36 1.42
CA ILE A 539 -3.16 0.10 2.12
C ILE A 539 -1.92 -0.71 1.78
N MET A 540 -2.01 -1.56 0.77
CA MET A 540 -0.91 -2.40 0.32
C MET A 540 0.35 -1.59 -0.02
N PRO A 541 1.54 -2.10 0.32
CA PRO A 541 2.79 -1.56 -0.19
C PRO A 541 3.00 -1.95 -1.65
N MET A 542 3.74 -1.12 -2.40
CA MET A 542 4.13 -1.44 -3.76
C MET A 542 5.58 -1.89 -3.81
N HIS A 543 5.87 -2.88 -4.66
CA HIS A 543 7.23 -3.41 -4.79
C HIS A 543 8.24 -2.31 -5.13
N ASP A 544 7.87 -1.45 -6.09
CA ASP A 544 8.71 -0.38 -6.60
C ASP A 544 9.00 0.70 -5.54
N GLU A 545 8.27 0.77 -4.43
CA GLU A 545 8.57 1.74 -3.35
C GLU A 545 9.94 1.50 -2.69
N GLY A 546 10.48 0.29 -2.81
CA GLY A 546 11.82 -0.06 -2.35
C GLY A 546 12.92 0.36 -3.33
N ASP A 547 12.58 0.60 -4.59
CA ASP A 547 13.53 0.92 -5.65
C ASP A 547 14.16 2.32 -5.43
N PRO A 548 15.50 2.47 -5.55
CA PRO A 548 16.15 3.77 -5.40
C PRO A 548 15.69 4.83 -6.40
N VAL A 549 15.37 4.47 -7.64
CA VAL A 549 14.89 5.42 -8.66
C VAL A 549 13.48 5.88 -8.30
N TRP A 550 12.60 4.97 -7.86
CA TRP A 550 11.27 5.34 -7.38
C TRP A 550 11.34 6.31 -6.19
N LYS A 551 12.23 6.08 -5.23
CA LYS A 551 12.42 6.98 -4.07
C LYS A 551 12.82 8.39 -4.49
N GLU A 552 13.77 8.52 -5.42
CA GLU A 552 14.17 9.83 -5.97
C GLU A 552 13.05 10.47 -6.81
N LEU A 553 12.29 9.68 -7.56
CA LEU A 553 11.15 10.16 -8.35
C LEU A 553 10.02 10.69 -7.48
N GLU A 554 9.66 9.99 -6.40
CA GLU A 554 8.66 10.43 -5.43
C GLU A 554 9.10 11.71 -4.72
N ALA A 555 10.38 11.80 -4.32
CA ALA A 555 10.94 13.02 -3.75
C ALA A 555 10.88 14.20 -4.75
N LEU A 556 11.22 13.96 -6.02
CA LEU A 556 11.11 14.96 -7.07
C LEU A 556 9.67 15.38 -7.32
N ARG A 557 8.73 14.43 -7.32
CA ARG A 557 7.28 14.72 -7.43
C ARG A 557 6.86 15.68 -6.33
N ASP A 558 7.21 15.41 -5.08
CA ASP A 558 6.85 16.28 -3.95
C ASP A 558 7.45 17.69 -4.09
N VAL A 559 8.70 17.79 -4.56
CA VAL A 559 9.35 19.08 -4.86
C VAL A 559 8.61 19.83 -5.97
N VAL A 560 8.14 19.16 -7.02
CA VAL A 560 7.42 19.82 -8.12
C VAL A 560 6.02 20.23 -7.70
N MET A 561 5.31 19.36 -6.98
CA MET A 561 3.91 19.59 -6.60
C MET A 561 3.76 20.59 -5.44
N ASP A 562 4.76 20.73 -4.57
CA ASP A 562 4.80 21.70 -3.47
C ASP A 562 6.12 22.50 -3.48
N ILE A 563 6.41 23.10 -4.64
CA ILE A 563 7.69 23.79 -4.89
C ILE A 563 7.97 24.89 -3.88
N GLY A 564 6.92 25.59 -3.39
CA GLY A 564 7.03 26.61 -2.36
C GLY A 564 7.66 26.07 -1.07
N ARG A 565 7.14 24.93 -0.57
CA ARG A 565 7.63 24.26 0.65
C ARG A 565 9.03 23.69 0.48
N TYR A 566 9.34 23.17 -0.71
CA TYR A 566 10.59 22.45 -0.97
C TYR A 566 11.69 23.29 -1.64
N THR A 567 11.48 24.59 -1.86
CA THR A 567 12.46 25.51 -2.48
C THR A 567 13.87 25.42 -1.89
N LYS A 568 14.01 25.21 -0.57
CA LYS A 568 15.31 25.10 0.12
C LYS A 568 16.18 23.91 -0.34
N TYR A 569 15.59 22.90 -0.96
CA TYR A 569 16.30 21.73 -1.48
C TYR A 569 16.76 21.92 -2.93
N LEU A 570 16.24 22.94 -3.63
CA LEU A 570 16.68 23.29 -4.97
C LEU A 570 18.01 24.03 -4.88
N ARG A 571 18.98 23.65 -5.73
CA ARG A 571 20.30 24.29 -5.78
C ARG A 571 20.21 25.78 -6.12
N SER A 572 19.20 26.15 -6.92
CA SER A 572 18.88 27.54 -7.25
C SER A 572 17.36 27.71 -7.16
N PRO A 573 16.85 28.87 -6.67
CA PRO A 573 15.43 29.14 -6.67
C PRO A 573 14.83 29.03 -8.08
N PRO A 574 13.64 28.44 -8.23
CA PRO A 574 13.00 28.34 -9.53
C PRO A 574 12.63 29.76 -10.00
N ASN A 575 13.03 30.10 -11.22
CA ASN A 575 12.73 31.40 -11.84
C ASN A 575 11.27 31.40 -12.31
N LEU A 576 10.31 31.43 -11.37
CA LEU A 576 8.87 31.44 -11.66
C LEU A 576 8.38 32.83 -12.12
N ALA A 577 9.24 33.60 -12.79
CA ALA A 577 8.93 34.89 -13.38
C ALA A 577 8.47 34.71 -14.84
N SER A 578 7.33 34.05 -15.05
CA SER A 578 6.53 34.17 -16.28
C SER A 578 5.29 33.27 -16.23
N ARG A 579 4.21 33.78 -15.64
CA ARG A 579 2.83 33.57 -16.12
C ARG A 579 1.84 34.49 -15.40
N PRO A 580 0.98 35.23 -16.13
CA PRO A 580 -0.07 36.03 -15.53
C PRO A 580 -1.19 35.10 -15.06
N ILE A 581 -1.42 35.04 -13.74
CA ILE A 581 -2.63 34.41 -13.19
C ILE A 581 -3.74 35.45 -13.24
N THR A 582 -4.67 35.26 -14.18
CA THR A 582 -5.97 35.92 -14.16
C THR A 582 -6.91 35.20 -13.18
N ASN A 583 -7.24 35.94 -12.12
CA ASN A 583 -8.47 35.93 -11.32
C ASN A 583 -8.89 34.73 -10.45
N ASN A 584 -9.12 35.11 -9.18
CA ASN A 584 -10.07 34.57 -8.19
C ASN A 584 -9.80 33.16 -7.67
N THR A 585 -9.17 32.97 -6.51
CA THR A 585 -9.76 33.33 -5.20
C THR A 585 -8.69 33.15 -4.10
N THR A 586 -8.87 33.88 -2.99
CA THR A 586 -8.02 33.91 -1.77
C THR A 586 -6.58 34.36 -1.99
N ALA A 587 -6.39 35.68 -1.86
CA ALA A 587 -5.10 36.34 -1.89
C ALA A 587 -4.09 35.68 -0.92
N PRO A 588 -2.96 35.13 -1.40
CA PRO A 588 -1.76 35.05 -0.61
C PRO A 588 -1.31 36.47 -0.32
N THR A 589 -0.95 36.78 0.92
CA THR A 589 -0.37 38.07 1.30
C THR A 589 0.68 38.49 0.28
N PRO A 590 0.51 39.64 -0.41
CA PRO A 590 1.47 40.07 -1.42
C PRO A 590 2.82 40.28 -0.73
N PHE A 591 3.90 39.76 -1.33
CA PHE A 591 5.25 40.11 -0.93
C PHE A 591 5.38 41.65 -1.01
N THR A 592 5.35 42.32 0.14
CA THR A 592 5.51 43.78 0.21
C THR A 592 6.98 44.11 0.01
N HIS A 593 7.35 44.43 -1.23
CA HIS A 593 8.61 45.11 -1.53
C HIS A 593 8.47 46.59 -1.19
N THR A 594 9.43 47.15 -0.46
CA THR A 594 9.53 48.60 -0.22
C THR A 594 10.56 49.18 -1.18
N VAL A 595 10.13 50.08 -2.06
CA VAL A 595 11.03 50.76 -2.99
C VAL A 595 11.55 52.03 -2.35
N LEU A 596 12.87 52.18 -2.26
CA LEU A 596 13.51 53.44 -1.93
C LEU A 596 13.98 54.12 -3.22
N MET A 597 13.93 55.44 -3.27
CA MET A 597 14.33 56.23 -4.42
C MET A 597 15.37 57.27 -3.99
N THR A 598 16.40 57.48 -4.81
CA THR A 598 17.35 58.58 -4.63
C THR A 598 16.67 59.92 -4.91
N SER A 599 17.23 61.02 -4.41
CA SER A 599 16.81 62.34 -4.90
C SER A 599 17.19 62.48 -6.37
N PRO A 600 16.60 63.41 -7.13
CA PRO A 600 17.14 63.78 -8.43
C PRO A 600 18.65 64.09 -8.35
N SER A 601 19.41 63.67 -9.37
CA SER A 601 20.83 63.98 -9.56
C SER A 601 21.02 65.46 -9.91
N LEU A 602 22.27 65.93 -9.91
CA LEU A 602 22.61 67.24 -10.43
C LEU A 602 22.61 67.24 -11.98
N PRO A 603 22.27 68.37 -12.64
CA PRO A 603 22.21 68.45 -14.10
C PRO A 603 23.53 68.12 -14.85
N ASP A 604 24.68 68.29 -14.21
CA ASP A 604 26.04 68.04 -14.72
C ASP A 604 26.73 67.11 -13.69
N PRO A 605 27.31 65.95 -14.05
CA PRO A 605 27.79 65.55 -15.38
C PRO A 605 26.94 64.57 -16.21
N VAL A 606 25.83 64.03 -15.68
CA VAL A 606 25.09 62.95 -16.38
C VAL A 606 23.69 63.37 -16.83
N GLY A 607 23.15 64.49 -16.34
CA GLY A 607 21.76 64.89 -16.55
C GLY A 607 20.84 64.45 -15.41
N LEU A 608 19.64 65.02 -15.35
CA LEU A 608 18.73 64.90 -14.20
C LEU A 608 17.95 63.57 -14.23
N HIS A 609 18.20 62.69 -13.27
CA HIS A 609 17.57 61.37 -13.12
C HIS A 609 17.56 60.93 -11.65
N ALA A 610 16.97 59.78 -11.32
CA ALA A 610 16.97 59.20 -9.97
C ALA A 610 16.85 57.68 -10.04
N HIS A 611 17.53 56.97 -9.15
CA HIS A 611 17.53 55.51 -9.10
C HIS A 611 16.62 54.95 -8.01
N THR A 612 16.25 53.68 -8.15
CA THR A 612 15.49 52.93 -7.16
C THR A 612 16.30 51.79 -6.52
N ILE A 613 15.90 51.40 -5.31
CA ILE A 613 16.43 50.27 -4.54
C ILE A 613 15.25 49.47 -4.00
N ASP A 614 15.18 48.20 -4.36
CA ASP A 614 14.13 47.29 -3.90
C ASP A 614 14.53 46.57 -2.61
N LEU A 615 13.80 46.83 -1.53
CA LEU A 615 13.95 46.12 -0.26
C LEU A 615 12.90 45.02 -0.13
N ASN A 616 13.34 43.79 0.16
CA ASN A 616 12.41 42.77 0.65
C ASN A 616 12.07 43.01 2.14
N LEU A 617 11.00 42.38 2.62
CA LEU A 617 10.49 42.58 3.99
C LEU A 617 11.52 42.26 5.07
N GLU A 618 12.39 41.27 4.84
CA GLU A 618 13.44 40.91 5.79
C GLU A 618 14.55 41.96 5.84
N GLN A 619 15.01 42.46 4.70
CA GLN A 619 15.98 43.55 4.60
C GLN A 619 15.44 44.83 5.24
N PHE A 620 14.19 45.18 4.96
CA PHE A 620 13.50 46.32 5.58
C PHE A 620 13.48 46.18 7.12
N ARG A 621 13.06 45.02 7.64
CA ARG A 621 13.05 44.74 9.09
C ARG A 621 14.47 44.76 9.69
N ARG A 622 15.45 44.16 9.03
CA ARG A 622 16.85 44.12 9.49
C ARG A 622 17.46 45.52 9.54
N MET A 623 17.13 46.40 8.61
CA MET A 623 17.62 47.78 8.61
C MET A 623 16.91 48.65 9.66
N ARG A 624 15.58 48.55 9.78
CA ARG A 624 14.78 49.38 10.70
C ARG A 624 14.87 48.96 12.17
N ASN A 625 14.93 47.65 12.43
CA ASN A 625 14.93 47.09 13.78
C ASN A 625 16.33 46.75 14.28
N ASN A 626 17.16 46.12 13.44
CA ASN A 626 18.45 45.54 13.88
C ASN A 626 19.66 46.44 13.57
N ARG A 627 19.42 47.67 13.08
CA ARG A 627 20.44 48.71 12.82
C ARG A 627 21.57 48.26 11.88
N ARG A 628 21.34 47.22 11.07
CA ARG A 628 22.35 46.75 10.11
C ARG A 628 22.42 47.69 8.92
N THR A 629 23.64 47.98 8.51
CA THR A 629 23.94 48.63 7.24
C THR A 629 24.08 47.56 6.17
N LEU A 630 23.33 47.70 5.09
CA LEU A 630 23.34 46.77 3.96
C LEU A 630 23.82 47.49 2.70
N THR A 631 24.38 46.73 1.76
CA THR A 631 24.81 47.25 0.45
C THR A 631 23.81 46.79 -0.60
N PHE A 632 23.46 47.69 -1.51
CA PHE A 632 22.55 47.45 -2.63
C PHE A 632 23.16 48.04 -3.89
N ASP A 633 22.85 47.45 -5.03
CA ASP A 633 23.05 48.09 -6.32
C ASP A 633 21.73 48.76 -6.73
N THR A 634 21.79 49.99 -7.24
CA THR A 634 20.61 50.75 -7.65
C THR A 634 20.13 50.32 -9.04
N SER A 635 18.92 50.73 -9.44
CA SER A 635 18.48 50.62 -10.84
C SER A 635 19.45 51.33 -11.79
N GLU A 636 19.55 50.85 -13.03
CA GLU A 636 20.29 51.54 -14.09
C GLU A 636 19.40 52.64 -14.67
N GLU A 637 19.84 53.90 -14.54
CA GLU A 637 19.12 55.06 -15.07
C GLU A 637 20.14 55.95 -15.76
N ASN A 638 19.76 56.48 -16.92
CA ASN A 638 20.61 57.39 -17.68
C ASN A 638 22.04 56.84 -17.91
N GLY A 639 22.14 55.53 -18.20
CA GLY A 639 23.36 54.82 -18.59
C GLY A 639 24.30 54.40 -17.46
N HIS A 640 23.89 54.49 -16.18
CA HIS A 640 24.71 53.99 -15.06
C HIS A 640 23.88 53.58 -13.84
N SER A 641 24.55 52.95 -12.86
CA SER A 641 24.02 52.57 -11.55
C SER A 641 25.09 52.75 -10.47
N HIS A 642 24.69 52.66 -9.20
CA HIS A 642 25.59 52.80 -8.05
C HIS A 642 25.54 51.59 -7.12
N SER A 643 26.67 51.28 -6.49
CA SER A 643 26.72 50.40 -5.32
C SER A 643 26.66 51.22 -4.04
N VAL A 644 25.50 51.23 -3.39
CA VAL A 644 25.17 52.07 -2.23
C VAL A 644 25.08 51.29 -0.93
N LYS A 645 25.75 51.80 0.10
CA LYS A 645 25.68 51.26 1.46
C LYS A 645 24.69 52.08 2.28
N VAL A 646 23.55 51.49 2.62
CA VAL A 646 22.39 52.18 3.20
C VAL A 646 22.18 51.81 4.66
N ARG A 647 21.82 52.80 5.49
CA ARG A 647 21.45 52.62 6.91
C ARG A 647 20.18 53.42 7.23
N TYR A 648 19.36 52.89 8.13
CA TYR A 648 18.21 53.61 8.66
C TYR A 648 18.59 54.54 9.83
N ASP A 649 18.26 55.82 9.72
CA ASP A 649 18.47 56.85 10.74
C ASP A 649 17.18 57.08 11.53
N ARG A 650 17.17 56.70 12.82
CA ARG A 650 15.98 56.81 13.69
C ARG A 650 15.68 58.25 14.11
N ASN A 651 16.69 59.11 14.19
CA ASN A 651 16.47 60.49 14.64
C ASN A 651 15.68 61.28 13.60
N THR A 652 15.90 60.97 12.33
CA THR A 652 15.18 61.61 11.21
C THR A 652 14.11 60.69 10.59
N ASN A 653 13.98 59.45 11.06
CA ASN A 653 13.07 58.42 10.54
C ASN A 653 13.23 58.17 9.02
N LYS A 654 14.46 58.21 8.49
CA LYS A 654 14.76 58.13 7.04
C LYS A 654 15.90 57.16 6.73
N PHE A 655 15.87 56.57 5.53
CA PHE A 655 17.00 55.78 5.00
C PHE A 655 18.07 56.69 4.43
N ARG A 656 19.34 56.39 4.70
CA ARG A 656 20.47 57.20 4.29
C ARG A 656 21.57 56.39 3.63
N ILE A 657 22.10 56.91 2.53
CA ILE A 657 23.32 56.43 1.88
C ILE A 657 24.51 56.87 2.73
N ILE A 658 25.32 55.90 3.17
CA ILE A 658 26.53 56.11 3.98
C ILE A 658 27.78 56.04 3.09
N LYS A 659 27.75 55.22 2.05
CA LYS A 659 28.76 55.19 0.99
C LYS A 659 28.10 54.92 -0.35
N CYS A 660 28.65 55.46 -1.42
CA CYS A 660 28.25 55.27 -2.81
C CYS A 660 29.52 55.03 -3.63
N ASP A 661 29.62 53.88 -4.29
CA ASP A 661 30.80 53.46 -5.07
C ASP A 661 32.12 53.58 -4.27
N GLY A 662 32.05 53.19 -3.00
CA GLY A 662 33.17 53.29 -2.06
C GLY A 662 33.47 54.70 -1.51
N LYS A 663 32.87 55.75 -2.06
CA LYS A 663 33.04 57.16 -1.66
C LYS A 663 31.90 57.66 -0.74
N PRO A 664 32.07 58.79 -0.02
CA PRO A 664 31.04 59.33 0.88
C PRO A 664 29.80 59.89 0.18
N ARG A 665 29.88 60.21 -1.11
CA ARG A 665 28.78 60.76 -1.93
C ARG A 665 28.83 60.14 -3.31
N CYS A 666 27.66 59.99 -3.95
CA CYS A 666 27.57 59.56 -5.34
C CYS A 666 28.15 60.65 -6.25
N PHE A 667 28.78 60.24 -7.36
CA PHE A 667 29.50 61.15 -8.24
C PHE A 667 28.57 62.09 -9.04
N ASP A 668 27.33 61.67 -9.21
CA ASP A 668 26.25 62.31 -9.96
C ASP A 668 25.39 63.26 -9.10
N GLY A 669 25.73 63.40 -7.81
CA GLY A 669 25.22 64.47 -6.95
C GLY A 669 23.93 64.15 -6.18
N HIS A 670 23.51 62.89 -6.09
CA HIS A 670 22.40 62.50 -5.24
C HIS A 670 22.56 62.88 -3.76
N SER A 671 21.45 63.27 -3.14
CA SER A 671 21.36 63.44 -1.69
C SER A 671 21.59 62.11 -0.98
N ALA A 672 22.21 62.17 0.19
CA ALA A 672 22.40 61.01 1.05
C ALA A 672 21.10 60.49 1.68
N VAL A 673 19.94 61.10 1.40
CA VAL A 673 18.63 60.72 1.98
C VAL A 673 17.76 60.10 0.90
N LEU A 674 17.24 58.92 1.17
CA LEU A 674 16.33 58.19 0.29
C LEU A 674 14.88 58.45 0.67
N SER A 675 14.00 58.57 -0.32
CA SER A 675 12.54 58.65 -0.14
C SER A 675 11.89 57.30 -0.40
N GLU A 676 10.85 56.94 0.34
CA GLU A 676 10.02 55.78 0.03
C GLU A 676 9.13 56.11 -1.19
N GLY A 677 9.22 55.31 -2.24
CA GLY A 677 8.44 55.52 -3.46
C GLY A 677 7.02 54.99 -3.32
N ASN A 678 6.02 55.84 -3.56
CA ASN A 678 4.65 55.37 -3.81
C ASN A 678 4.59 54.80 -5.23
N LYS A 679 4.20 53.52 -5.40
CA LYS A 679 3.90 52.95 -6.72
C LYS A 679 2.88 53.84 -7.45
N ARG A 680 3.34 54.69 -8.36
CA ARG A 680 2.48 55.30 -9.37
C ARG A 680 2.47 54.38 -10.57
N SER A 681 1.28 53.86 -10.87
CA SER A 681 0.97 53.13 -12.09
C SER A 681 1.34 53.96 -13.31
N VAL A 682 2.23 53.44 -14.16
CA VAL A 682 2.38 53.92 -15.53
C VAL A 682 2.31 52.69 -16.43
N VAL A 683 1.19 52.62 -17.15
CA VAL A 683 0.89 51.70 -18.26
C VAL A 683 1.47 52.35 -19.52
N PRO A 684 2.08 51.56 -20.42
CA PRO A 684 1.37 51.16 -21.64
C PRO A 684 1.00 49.68 -21.68
#